data_AF-A0A7S2K5J2-F1
#
_entry.id   AF-A0A7S2K5J2-F1
#
_cell.length_a   1.000
_cell.length_b   1.000
_cell.length_c   1.000
_cell.angle_alpha   90.00
_cell.angle_beta   90.00
_cell.angle_gamma   90.00
#
_symmetry.space_group_name_H-M   'P 1'
#
loop_
_entity.id
_entity.type
_entity.pdbx_description
1 polymer ?
#
loop_
_entity_poly.entity_id
_entity_poly.type
_entity_poly.pdbx_seq_one_letter_code
_entity_poly.pdbx_strand_id
1 'polypeptide(L)'
;DKEAGKWATLLEYLYLGVVMPANVHDNLVDLMAYILSFDFESFSSSFPWMCFSSKSQWNEVVKTIHFWHRGKTDWGYELPSVDEMLREFNHEVPSDVDFAAVGARNGLDLSMIERAKKEKEEQEAAEMDEVTLQATLQFARLKELSKTPINQWEDGFLKKMADELSTTLSRKSMRVPDEEIVQKMQIIIRGLSRLNEDGTRNPDLYPGYSYKEGSFLKETHVVLPPKNCADKSPLTGVFEKAHSARGPSKDEHEEARKIINDEWKTNPVVIDPSWLAMNGGAAPYMNFDPISGFMNEFYMNDEVEDLLLEDEGEKTEFFDYFATFFWNVASALTNLVNDEILNLELSVGGLTCFCRDILTTSELRDKRTWPCKFQRIFVSNIPDYIGMLPFVTEVMPLMHNTDESYLMSNVMMNTGIWKNYSHYVFSATAIPQLKQVSPLLGYQPVGKDWVWGEQQWVASPNAKQVSRNELTLWLHRLYLSIMFPSQRDSFCVMREECPYSINMFFRVCTHLVEYRNYPSHWIAGVLDEILASSKNFTTSALISTNTPKTFKRENKIFTYNLSSFLLEFKTHLRMWLQSKANGWLLPFNTRELPSFVRKYSLSKRFLMISNDFAQSLYAKGNCLSNSLGFILSKESRRVNHRLDMLSAMMSRLPGMGMPMPSQDSFLRDEIMEKGADMHHVFTCMEWSVSFTKSAYPDESSEPKQIQTVSFWMDDRIFKELSAYSFNLIRTDSWEMLAMFSKPCLRDFECIC
;
A
#
# COMPACT_ATOMS: atom_id res chain seq x y z
N ASP A 1 14.16 10.64 -34.40
CA ASP A 1 15.37 10.61 -33.53
C ASP A 1 15.42 11.79 -32.58
N LYS A 2 15.65 13.03 -33.03
CA LYS A 2 15.78 14.20 -32.11
C LYS A 2 14.56 14.39 -31.20
N GLU A 3 13.36 14.25 -31.74
CA GLU A 3 12.11 14.35 -30.97
C GLU A 3 11.93 13.18 -30.00
N ALA A 4 12.26 11.96 -30.44
CA ALA A 4 12.23 10.77 -29.59
C ALA A 4 13.22 10.90 -28.41
N GLY A 5 14.42 11.43 -28.66
CA GLY A 5 15.39 11.74 -27.62
C GLY A 5 14.84 12.73 -26.59
N LYS A 6 14.15 13.79 -27.03
CA LYS A 6 13.47 14.73 -26.12
C LYS A 6 12.43 14.04 -25.23
N TRP A 7 11.59 13.18 -25.80
CA TRP A 7 10.57 12.44 -25.04
C TRP A 7 11.19 11.44 -24.07
N ALA A 8 12.24 10.71 -24.48
CA ALA A 8 12.98 9.83 -23.60
C ALA A 8 13.59 10.59 -22.41
N THR A 9 14.21 11.74 -22.66
CA THR A 9 14.76 12.60 -21.58
C THR A 9 13.66 13.08 -20.65
N LEU A 10 12.52 13.50 -21.18
CA LEU A 10 11.40 13.90 -20.35
C LEU A 10 10.92 12.75 -19.47
N LEU A 11 10.80 11.54 -20.01
CA LEU A 11 10.37 10.35 -19.26
C LEU A 11 11.36 9.98 -18.16
N GLU A 12 12.67 9.99 -18.44
CA GLU A 12 13.71 9.76 -17.45
C GLU A 12 13.57 10.69 -16.24
N TYR A 13 13.50 12.01 -16.48
CA TYR A 13 13.35 12.99 -15.41
C TYR A 13 11.99 12.93 -14.72
N LEU A 14 10.92 12.57 -15.43
CA LEU A 14 9.58 12.42 -14.85
C LEU A 14 9.54 11.31 -13.80
N TYR A 15 10.27 10.20 -14.02
CA TYR A 15 10.31 9.06 -13.10
C TYR A 15 11.42 9.14 -12.04
N LEU A 16 12.59 9.68 -12.39
CA LEU A 16 13.79 9.58 -11.54
C LEU A 16 14.27 10.94 -10.99
N GLY A 17 13.86 12.05 -11.59
CA GLY A 17 14.34 13.38 -11.22
C GLY A 17 13.43 14.10 -10.24
N VAL A 18 13.95 14.51 -9.08
CA VAL A 18 13.28 15.49 -8.21
C VAL A 18 13.46 16.92 -8.72
N VAL A 19 14.53 17.16 -9.47
CA VAL A 19 14.78 18.37 -10.25
C VAL A 19 15.09 17.98 -11.69
N MET A 20 14.90 18.92 -12.61
CA MET A 20 15.21 18.72 -14.02
C MET A 20 15.76 20.00 -14.65
N PRO A 21 16.53 19.87 -15.74
CA PRO A 21 16.98 21.02 -16.52
C PRO A 21 15.80 21.90 -16.96
N ALA A 22 16.01 23.22 -17.04
CA ALA A 22 14.95 24.17 -17.36
C ALA A 22 14.23 23.87 -18.68
N ASN A 23 14.97 23.43 -19.72
CA ASN A 23 14.41 23.05 -21.01
C ASN A 23 13.53 21.78 -20.93
N VAL A 24 13.89 20.80 -20.11
CA VAL A 24 13.07 19.59 -19.86
C VAL A 24 11.81 19.95 -19.10
N HIS A 25 11.93 20.81 -18.08
CA HIS A 25 10.78 21.35 -17.35
C HIS A 25 9.83 22.10 -18.27
N ASP A 26 10.34 22.95 -19.15
CA ASP A 26 9.49 23.72 -20.07
C ASP A 26 8.75 22.78 -21.04
N ASN A 27 9.38 21.69 -21.51
CA ASN A 27 8.70 20.65 -22.29
C ASN A 27 7.59 19.94 -21.48
N LEU A 28 7.81 19.68 -20.19
CA LEU A 28 6.79 19.10 -19.30
C LEU A 28 5.59 20.04 -19.16
N VAL A 29 5.83 21.33 -18.93
CA VAL A 29 4.78 22.35 -18.81
C VAL A 29 4.00 22.48 -20.11
N ASP A 30 4.68 22.50 -21.26
CA ASP A 30 4.04 22.53 -22.58
C ASP A 30 3.18 21.29 -22.82
N LEU A 31 3.65 20.09 -22.43
CA LEU A 31 2.86 18.86 -22.49
C LEU A 31 1.61 18.96 -21.59
N MET A 32 1.75 19.45 -20.36
CA MET A 32 0.61 19.65 -19.46
C MET A 32 -0.39 20.64 -20.06
N ALA A 33 0.07 21.76 -20.61
CA ALA A 33 -0.78 22.75 -21.28
C ALA A 33 -1.52 22.13 -22.48
N TYR A 34 -0.83 21.30 -23.27
CA TYR A 34 -1.42 20.55 -24.37
C TYR A 34 -2.53 19.60 -23.88
N ILE A 35 -2.29 18.81 -22.84
CA ILE A 35 -3.30 17.91 -22.27
C ILE A 35 -4.50 18.71 -21.72
N LEU A 36 -4.26 19.83 -21.04
CA LEU A 36 -5.29 20.72 -20.51
C LEU A 36 -6.09 21.44 -21.59
N SER A 37 -5.61 21.47 -22.84
CA SER A 37 -6.34 22.06 -23.97
C SER A 37 -7.52 21.20 -24.42
N PHE A 38 -7.54 19.92 -24.04
CA PHE A 38 -8.64 19.01 -24.34
C PHE A 38 -9.76 19.12 -23.30
N ASP A 39 -11.00 19.06 -23.78
CA ASP A 39 -12.12 18.62 -22.96
C ASP A 39 -12.29 17.10 -23.05
N PHE A 40 -13.21 16.55 -22.26
CA PHE A 40 -13.44 15.10 -22.21
C PHE A 40 -13.77 14.49 -23.59
N GLU A 41 -14.57 15.17 -24.40
CA GLU A 41 -15.04 14.64 -25.69
C GLU A 41 -13.95 14.74 -26.76
N SER A 42 -13.24 15.87 -26.82
CA SER A 42 -12.11 16.09 -27.73
C SER A 42 -10.93 15.20 -27.39
N PHE A 43 -10.63 14.96 -26.10
CA PHE A 43 -9.62 13.99 -25.68
C PHE A 43 -9.99 12.59 -26.17
N SER A 44 -11.22 12.13 -25.85
CA SER A 44 -11.69 10.79 -26.23
C SER A 44 -11.72 10.60 -27.75
N SER A 45 -11.99 11.66 -28.51
CA SER A 45 -11.98 11.64 -29.98
C SER A 45 -10.55 11.63 -30.56
N SER A 46 -9.60 12.30 -29.89
CA SER A 46 -8.21 12.41 -30.35
C SER A 46 -7.37 11.18 -29.97
N PHE A 47 -7.73 10.52 -28.87
CA PHE A 47 -7.05 9.33 -28.36
C PHE A 47 -8.05 8.18 -28.12
N PRO A 48 -8.70 7.64 -29.17
CA PRO A 48 -9.77 6.65 -29.02
C PRO A 48 -9.34 5.34 -28.34
N TRP A 49 -8.03 5.05 -28.33
CA TRP A 49 -7.42 3.88 -27.66
C TRP A 49 -7.21 4.09 -26.16
N MET A 50 -7.38 5.31 -25.65
CA MET A 50 -7.25 5.68 -24.25
C MET A 50 -8.51 6.42 -23.79
N CYS A 51 -9.25 5.82 -22.87
CA CYS A 51 -10.53 6.34 -22.41
C CYS A 51 -10.55 6.54 -20.90
N PHE A 52 -11.41 7.45 -20.45
CA PHE A 52 -11.76 7.58 -19.04
C PHE A 52 -13.14 6.99 -18.81
N SER A 53 -13.35 6.32 -17.67
CA SER A 53 -14.63 5.68 -17.38
C SER A 53 -15.80 6.69 -17.32
N SER A 54 -15.52 7.94 -16.92
CA SER A 54 -16.48 9.05 -16.95
C SER A 54 -15.82 10.43 -17.08
N LYS A 55 -16.64 11.44 -17.42
CA LYS A 55 -16.23 12.86 -17.39
C LYS A 55 -15.74 13.31 -16.01
N SER A 56 -16.29 12.74 -14.93
CA SER A 56 -15.82 13.05 -13.58
C SER A 56 -14.38 12.61 -13.35
N GLN A 57 -14.01 11.44 -13.91
CA GLN A 57 -12.65 10.90 -13.81
C GLN A 57 -11.65 11.75 -14.60
N TRP A 58 -12.02 12.17 -15.80
CA TRP A 58 -11.25 13.15 -16.57
C TRP A 58 -11.04 14.45 -15.79
N ASN A 59 -12.09 14.98 -15.16
CA ASN A 59 -11.99 16.21 -14.38
C ASN A 59 -11.02 16.09 -13.19
N GLU A 60 -10.95 14.94 -12.52
CA GLU A 60 -9.97 14.73 -11.44
C GLU A 60 -8.54 14.70 -11.99
N VAL A 61 -8.30 14.07 -13.15
CA VAL A 61 -6.98 14.13 -13.81
C VAL A 61 -6.63 15.57 -14.20
N VAL A 62 -7.55 16.28 -14.87
CA VAL A 62 -7.38 17.68 -15.25
C VAL A 62 -7.10 18.56 -14.04
N LYS A 63 -7.75 18.31 -12.90
CA LYS A 63 -7.51 19.03 -11.65
C LYS A 63 -6.09 18.79 -11.12
N THR A 64 -5.59 17.56 -11.17
CA THR A 64 -4.21 17.22 -10.79
C THR A 64 -3.19 17.83 -11.75
N ILE A 65 -3.44 17.79 -13.06
CA ILE A 65 -2.56 18.42 -14.05
C ILE A 65 -2.60 19.95 -13.91
N HIS A 66 -3.77 20.55 -13.66
CA HIS A 66 -3.89 21.97 -13.36
C HIS A 66 -3.13 22.37 -12.10
N PHE A 67 -3.13 21.50 -11.08
CA PHE A 67 -2.27 21.67 -9.92
C PHE A 67 -0.82 21.74 -10.41
N TRP A 68 -0.24 20.67 -10.98
CA TRP A 68 1.16 20.68 -11.41
C TRP A 68 1.54 21.83 -12.36
N HIS A 69 0.68 22.14 -13.33
CA HIS A 69 0.90 23.20 -14.33
C HIS A 69 0.93 24.60 -13.73
N ARG A 70 0.09 24.92 -12.72
CA ARG A 70 0.01 26.29 -12.18
C ARG A 70 1.26 26.69 -11.41
N GLY A 71 1.96 25.73 -10.80
CA GLY A 71 3.13 25.98 -9.96
C GLY A 71 2.94 27.14 -8.97
N LYS A 72 4.05 27.70 -8.48
CA LYS A 72 4.16 28.73 -7.41
C LYS A 72 3.14 29.91 -7.42
N THR A 73 2.48 30.23 -8.52
CA THR A 73 1.79 31.53 -8.72
C THR A 73 0.39 31.67 -8.12
N ASP A 74 -0.44 30.61 -8.12
CA ASP A 74 -1.85 30.70 -7.67
C ASP A 74 -2.11 30.21 -6.23
N TRP A 75 -1.12 29.56 -5.61
CA TRP A 75 -1.38 28.68 -4.47
C TRP A 75 -1.22 29.41 -3.14
N GLY A 76 -0.47 30.52 -3.16
CA GLY A 76 -0.03 31.23 -1.96
C GLY A 76 1.02 30.45 -1.16
N TYR A 77 1.69 29.48 -1.78
CA TYR A 77 2.79 28.70 -1.20
C TYR A 77 3.97 28.73 -2.16
N GLU A 78 5.16 28.96 -1.64
CA GLU A 78 6.37 28.83 -2.43
C GLU A 78 6.69 27.33 -2.58
N LEU A 79 6.85 26.87 -3.83
CA LEU A 79 7.52 25.59 -4.04
C LEU A 79 8.90 25.68 -3.38
N PRO A 80 9.36 24.64 -2.68
CA PRO A 80 10.70 24.64 -2.11
C PRO A 80 11.71 24.98 -3.21
N SER A 81 12.63 25.88 -2.89
CA SER A 81 13.77 26.15 -3.77
C SER A 81 14.55 24.87 -4.02
N VAL A 82 15.26 24.78 -5.14
CA VAL A 82 16.14 23.65 -5.43
C VAL A 82 17.12 23.40 -4.28
N ASP A 83 17.67 24.48 -3.71
CA ASP A 83 18.51 24.45 -2.51
C ASP A 83 17.85 23.79 -1.29
N GLU A 84 16.56 24.04 -1.05
CA GLU A 84 15.82 23.43 0.06
C GLU A 84 15.58 21.95 -0.20
N MET A 85 15.18 21.57 -1.41
CA MET A 85 14.96 20.17 -1.78
C MET A 85 16.25 19.35 -1.68
N LEU A 86 17.36 19.86 -2.23
CA LEU A 86 18.64 19.15 -2.14
C LEU A 86 19.17 19.13 -0.70
N ARG A 87 18.93 20.14 0.14
CA ARG A 87 19.34 20.12 1.56
C ARG A 87 18.59 19.06 2.37
N GLU A 88 17.29 18.91 2.15
CA GLU A 88 16.50 17.86 2.79
C GLU A 88 16.95 16.45 2.36
N PHE A 89 17.31 16.29 1.07
CA PHE A 89 17.95 15.07 0.57
C PHE A 89 19.33 14.78 1.19
N ASN A 90 20.15 15.82 1.36
CA ASN A 90 21.52 15.72 1.90
C ASN A 90 21.57 15.47 3.41
N HIS A 91 20.47 15.72 4.13
CA HIS A 91 20.35 15.30 5.52
C HIS A 91 20.21 13.78 5.53
N GLU A 92 21.37 13.11 5.46
CA GLU A 92 21.51 11.71 5.87
C GLU A 92 20.68 11.52 7.14
N VAL A 93 19.83 10.49 7.10
CA VAL A 93 19.47 9.71 8.27
C VAL A 93 20.68 9.73 9.20
N PRO A 94 20.59 10.30 10.41
CA PRO A 94 21.75 10.41 11.28
C PRO A 94 22.48 9.06 11.33
N SER A 95 23.81 9.07 11.30
CA SER A 95 24.60 7.83 11.39
C SER A 95 24.25 6.96 12.61
N ASP A 96 23.54 7.54 13.58
CA ASP A 96 23.06 6.93 14.81
C ASP A 96 21.52 6.85 14.93
N VAL A 97 20.78 7.10 13.85
CA VAL A 97 19.31 6.93 13.78
C VAL A 97 19.01 5.70 12.94
N ASP A 98 19.11 4.56 13.61
CA ASP A 98 18.59 3.27 13.17
C ASP A 98 17.06 3.30 13.22
N PHE A 99 16.43 3.91 12.21
CA PHE A 99 15.00 3.75 11.98
C PHE A 99 14.78 2.86 10.76
N ALA A 100 14.25 1.67 11.04
CA ALA A 100 13.57 0.75 10.11
C ALA A 100 14.38 -0.26 9.28
N ALA A 101 15.65 -0.52 9.62
CA ALA A 101 16.14 -1.91 9.68
C ALA A 101 15.69 -2.63 10.98
N VAL A 102 15.01 -1.90 11.87
CA VAL A 102 14.45 -2.39 13.13
C VAL A 102 13.01 -2.88 12.92
N GLY A 103 12.89 -4.18 12.66
CA GLY A 103 11.64 -4.92 12.74
C GLY A 103 11.78 -6.44 12.79
N ALA A 104 12.97 -7.00 12.50
CA ALA A 104 13.14 -8.44 12.34
C ALA A 104 14.23 -9.08 13.24
N ARG A 105 14.60 -8.47 14.38
CA ARG A 105 15.63 -9.09 15.26
C ARG A 105 15.31 -9.23 16.74
N ASN A 106 14.13 -8.84 17.21
CA ASN A 106 13.77 -9.09 18.62
C ASN A 106 12.54 -10.00 18.70
N GLY A 107 12.79 -11.30 18.92
CA GLY A 107 11.78 -12.26 19.38
C GLY A 107 11.38 -13.39 18.44
N LEU A 108 12.11 -13.65 17.35
CA LEU A 108 11.93 -14.90 16.60
C LEU A 108 12.54 -16.06 17.40
N ASP A 109 11.67 -16.98 17.84
CA ASP A 109 12.05 -18.28 18.34
C ASP A 109 12.87 -19.00 17.26
N LEU A 110 14.21 -19.01 17.44
CA LEU A 110 15.18 -19.63 16.53
C LEU A 110 14.80 -21.07 16.19
N SER A 111 14.06 -21.76 17.07
CA SER A 111 13.60 -23.13 16.82
C SER A 111 12.54 -23.24 15.72
N MET A 112 11.74 -22.18 15.47
CA MET A 112 10.75 -22.15 14.38
C MET A 112 11.42 -21.92 13.02
N ILE A 113 12.45 -21.07 12.98
CA ILE A 113 13.26 -20.85 11.77
C ILE A 113 14.03 -22.14 11.42
N GLU A 114 14.63 -22.80 12.42
CA GLU A 114 15.32 -24.08 12.22
C GLU A 114 14.38 -25.20 11.76
N ARG A 115 13.14 -25.23 12.26
CA ARG A 115 12.14 -26.23 11.83
C ARG A 115 11.61 -25.98 10.41
N ALA A 116 11.32 -24.72 10.05
CA ALA A 116 10.94 -24.35 8.69
C ALA A 116 12.06 -24.58 7.67
N LYS A 117 13.32 -24.36 8.09
CA LYS A 117 14.51 -24.65 7.29
C LYS A 117 14.67 -26.16 7.08
N LYS A 118 14.44 -26.98 8.11
CA LYS A 118 14.47 -28.44 8.02
C LYS A 118 13.36 -29.02 7.13
N GLU A 119 12.15 -28.47 7.19
CA GLU A 119 11.03 -28.90 6.33
C GLU A 119 11.26 -28.52 4.86
N LYS A 120 11.88 -27.36 4.59
CA LYS A 120 12.37 -26.96 3.26
C LYS A 120 13.47 -27.91 2.75
N GLU A 121 14.43 -28.24 3.61
CA GLU A 121 15.54 -29.18 3.31
C GLU A 121 15.06 -30.61 2.99
N GLU A 122 13.99 -31.10 3.63
CA GLU A 122 13.41 -32.43 3.35
C GLU A 122 12.60 -32.47 2.04
N GLN A 123 12.13 -31.32 1.56
CA GLN A 123 11.26 -31.19 0.39
C GLN A 123 12.05 -30.91 -0.91
N GLU A 124 13.16 -30.19 -0.82
CA GLU A 124 14.09 -29.90 -1.93
C GLU A 124 15.02 -31.08 -2.25
N ALA A 125 15.18 -32.02 -1.31
CA ALA A 125 15.96 -33.25 -1.50
C ALA A 125 15.40 -34.20 -2.59
N ALA A 126 14.24 -33.90 -3.19
CA ALA A 126 13.54 -34.77 -4.13
C ALA A 126 13.82 -34.51 -5.63
N GLU A 127 14.49 -33.42 -6.04
CA GLU A 127 14.62 -33.02 -7.46
C GLU A 127 16.07 -32.79 -7.96
N MET A 128 17.08 -33.41 -7.33
CA MET A 128 18.39 -32.79 -7.15
C MET A 128 19.61 -33.53 -7.75
N ASP A 129 19.68 -33.73 -9.08
CA ASP A 129 20.85 -34.34 -9.76
C ASP A 129 21.65 -33.35 -10.66
N GLU A 130 20.99 -32.35 -11.25
CA GLU A 130 21.64 -31.39 -12.17
C GLU A 130 22.33 -30.21 -11.43
N VAL A 131 21.70 -29.69 -10.38
CA VAL A 131 22.24 -28.60 -9.53
C VAL A 131 23.54 -29.03 -8.84
N THR A 132 23.62 -30.29 -8.41
CA THR A 132 24.79 -30.89 -7.77
C THR A 132 26.02 -30.88 -8.68
N LEU A 133 25.83 -31.14 -9.99
CA LEU A 133 26.91 -31.16 -10.98
C LEU A 133 27.42 -29.74 -11.27
N GLN A 134 26.52 -28.77 -11.48
CA GLN A 134 26.82 -27.35 -11.64
C GLN A 134 27.62 -26.80 -10.45
N ALA A 135 27.16 -27.08 -9.23
CA ALA A 135 27.82 -26.61 -8.02
C ALA A 135 29.24 -27.17 -7.84
N THR A 136 29.44 -28.44 -8.20
CA THR A 136 30.75 -29.10 -8.13
C THR A 136 31.76 -28.48 -9.10
N LEU A 137 31.31 -28.15 -10.32
CA LEU A 137 32.14 -27.48 -11.33
C LEU A 137 32.51 -26.05 -10.91
N GLN A 138 31.55 -25.28 -10.39
CA GLN A 138 31.81 -23.92 -9.91
C GLN A 138 32.75 -23.94 -8.70
N PHE A 139 32.57 -24.87 -7.75
CA PHE A 139 33.45 -25.01 -6.59
C PHE A 139 34.90 -25.34 -6.98
N ALA A 140 35.10 -26.22 -7.97
CA ALA A 140 36.45 -26.52 -8.48
C ALA A 140 37.13 -25.28 -9.07
N ARG A 141 36.37 -24.43 -9.76
CA ARG A 141 36.83 -23.17 -10.36
C ARG A 141 37.15 -22.09 -9.30
N LEU A 142 36.32 -21.98 -8.27
CA LEU A 142 36.53 -21.05 -7.14
C LEU A 142 37.78 -21.43 -6.34
N LYS A 143 38.03 -22.74 -6.17
CA LYS A 143 39.24 -23.28 -5.50
C LYS A 143 40.52 -23.10 -6.32
N GLU A 144 40.43 -23.04 -7.64
CA GLU A 144 41.55 -22.64 -8.51
C GLU A 144 41.84 -21.14 -8.36
N LEU A 145 40.81 -20.29 -8.41
CA LEU A 145 40.93 -18.84 -8.25
C LEU A 145 41.42 -18.41 -6.85
N SER A 146 41.11 -19.17 -5.80
CA SER A 146 41.59 -18.89 -4.44
C SER A 146 43.08 -19.20 -4.21
N LYS A 147 43.76 -19.82 -5.19
CA LYS A 147 45.21 -20.07 -5.11
C LYS A 147 46.04 -18.83 -5.49
N THR A 148 45.40 -17.82 -6.07
CA THR A 148 46.00 -16.52 -6.38
C THR A 148 46.28 -15.76 -5.06
N PRO A 149 47.44 -15.10 -4.88
CA PRO A 149 47.83 -14.53 -3.58
C PRO A 149 46.83 -13.49 -3.02
N ILE A 150 46.18 -13.84 -1.91
CA ILE A 150 45.07 -13.09 -1.25
C ILE A 150 45.49 -11.70 -0.72
N ASN A 151 46.79 -11.43 -0.60
CA ASN A 151 47.37 -10.18 -0.10
C ASN A 151 47.28 -8.99 -1.08
N GLN A 152 46.60 -9.18 -2.21
CA GLN A 152 46.39 -8.15 -3.24
C GLN A 152 44.92 -7.71 -3.39
N TRP A 153 43.98 -8.24 -2.60
CA TRP A 153 42.57 -7.91 -2.73
C TRP A 153 42.24 -6.64 -1.91
N GLU A 154 42.11 -5.48 -2.56
CA GLU A 154 41.68 -4.23 -1.91
C GLU A 154 40.19 -4.21 -1.56
N ASP A 155 39.37 -5.06 -2.21
CA ASP A 155 37.92 -5.10 -1.99
C ASP A 155 37.55 -5.99 -0.79
N GLY A 156 37.34 -5.35 0.36
CA GLY A 156 36.96 -6.00 1.61
C GLY A 156 35.64 -6.79 1.53
N PHE A 157 34.78 -6.51 0.54
CA PHE A 157 33.51 -7.20 0.35
C PHE A 157 33.69 -8.59 -0.27
N LEU A 158 34.44 -8.70 -1.37
CA LEU A 158 34.70 -9.99 -2.05
C LEU A 158 35.51 -10.94 -1.16
N LYS A 159 36.46 -10.40 -0.39
CA LYS A 159 37.20 -11.17 0.61
C LYS A 159 36.28 -11.69 1.71
N LYS A 160 35.42 -10.83 2.27
CA LYS A 160 34.46 -11.21 3.31
C LYS A 160 33.46 -12.25 2.80
N MET A 161 32.93 -12.10 1.59
CA MET A 161 32.06 -13.11 0.97
C MET A 161 32.80 -14.42 0.71
N ALA A 162 34.02 -14.40 0.16
CA ALA A 162 34.81 -15.60 -0.07
C ALA A 162 35.15 -16.33 1.23
N ASP A 163 35.48 -15.59 2.29
CA ASP A 163 35.74 -16.12 3.63
C ASP A 163 34.46 -16.68 4.28
N GLU A 164 33.31 -16.00 4.13
CA GLU A 164 32.00 -16.46 4.59
C GLU A 164 31.55 -17.73 3.84
N LEU A 165 31.74 -17.77 2.52
CA LEU A 165 31.43 -18.94 1.68
C LEU A 165 32.35 -20.12 2.04
N SER A 166 33.66 -19.87 2.14
CA SER A 166 34.66 -20.86 2.54
C SER A 166 34.37 -21.41 3.93
N THR A 167 34.00 -20.55 4.88
CA THR A 167 33.61 -20.95 6.24
C THR A 167 32.31 -21.77 6.22
N THR A 168 31.32 -21.38 5.41
CA THR A 168 30.03 -22.09 5.28
C THR A 168 30.21 -23.47 4.66
N LEU A 169 31.06 -23.58 3.64
CA LEU A 169 31.41 -24.83 2.95
C LEU A 169 32.32 -25.74 3.79
N SER A 170 33.15 -25.17 4.66
CA SER A 170 34.01 -25.93 5.57
C SER A 170 33.28 -26.44 6.81
N ARG A 171 32.25 -25.73 7.29
CA ARG A 171 31.47 -26.09 8.49
C ARG A 171 30.41 -27.14 8.23
N LYS A 172 29.91 -27.28 7.00
CA LYS A 172 28.97 -28.33 6.61
C LYS A 172 29.71 -29.37 5.78
N SER A 173 29.65 -30.65 6.17
CA SER A 173 29.90 -31.75 5.24
C SER A 173 28.73 -31.85 4.24
N MET A 174 28.48 -30.78 3.49
CA MET A 174 27.39 -30.70 2.54
C MET A 174 27.73 -31.62 1.37
N ARG A 175 26.95 -32.69 1.22
CA ARG A 175 27.02 -33.55 0.03
C ARG A 175 26.49 -32.84 -1.22
N VAL A 176 25.73 -31.74 -1.10
CA VAL A 176 25.12 -31.02 -2.22
C VAL A 176 24.93 -29.51 -1.89
N PRO A 177 25.37 -28.55 -2.74
CA PRO A 177 25.17 -27.11 -2.56
C PRO A 177 23.75 -26.63 -2.96
N ASP A 178 23.20 -25.68 -2.19
CA ASP A 178 21.93 -24.96 -2.45
C ASP A 178 22.01 -24.13 -3.75
N GLU A 179 20.91 -23.94 -4.49
CA GLU A 179 20.85 -23.12 -5.70
C GLU A 179 21.28 -21.66 -5.42
N GLU A 180 20.93 -21.15 -4.24
CA GLU A 180 21.38 -19.82 -3.77
C GLU A 180 22.91 -19.79 -3.56
N ILE A 181 23.51 -20.91 -3.14
CA ILE A 181 24.96 -21.04 -3.00
C ILE A 181 25.63 -21.13 -4.39
N VAL A 182 25.02 -21.83 -5.34
CA VAL A 182 25.53 -21.91 -6.73
C VAL A 182 25.49 -20.53 -7.40
N GLN A 183 24.40 -19.78 -7.24
CA GLN A 183 24.30 -18.41 -7.73
C GLN A 183 25.36 -17.52 -7.07
N LYS A 184 25.50 -17.56 -5.74
CA LYS A 184 26.59 -16.83 -5.03
C LYS A 184 27.99 -17.23 -5.49
N MET A 185 28.22 -18.51 -5.80
CA MET A 185 29.49 -18.99 -6.36
C MET A 185 29.73 -18.44 -7.75
N GLN A 186 28.72 -18.44 -8.62
CA GLN A 186 28.82 -17.89 -9.97
C GLN A 186 29.11 -16.39 -9.94
N ILE A 187 28.44 -15.65 -9.06
CA ILE A 187 28.69 -14.22 -8.81
C ILE A 187 30.15 -14.00 -8.39
N ILE A 188 30.64 -14.73 -7.38
CA ILE A 188 32.02 -14.61 -6.91
C ILE A 188 33.03 -14.97 -8.01
N ILE A 189 32.79 -16.05 -8.77
CA ILE A 189 33.69 -16.48 -9.84
C ILE A 189 33.73 -15.46 -10.97
N ARG A 190 32.60 -14.86 -11.35
CA ARG A 190 32.54 -13.79 -12.35
C ARG A 190 33.24 -12.53 -11.85
N GLY A 191 32.97 -12.09 -10.61
CA GLY A 191 33.64 -10.95 -10.00
C GLY A 191 35.16 -11.13 -9.92
N LEU A 192 35.63 -12.32 -9.52
CA LEU A 192 37.06 -12.67 -9.47
C LEU A 192 37.70 -12.79 -10.85
N SER A 193 36.97 -13.29 -11.86
CA SER A 193 37.47 -13.37 -13.25
C SER A 193 37.61 -11.99 -13.91
N ARG A 194 37.04 -10.94 -13.29
CA ARG A 194 37.10 -9.53 -13.72
C ARG A 194 38.12 -8.70 -12.95
N LEU A 195 38.90 -9.30 -12.05
CA LEU A 195 40.05 -8.67 -11.41
C LEU A 195 41.30 -8.84 -12.27
N ASN A 196 42.16 -7.83 -12.30
CA ASN A 196 43.51 -7.92 -12.85
C ASN A 196 44.36 -8.90 -12.02
N GLU A 197 45.53 -9.29 -12.54
CA GLU A 197 46.48 -10.16 -11.83
C GLU A 197 46.90 -9.61 -10.46
N ASP A 198 46.78 -8.30 -10.26
CA ASP A 198 47.10 -7.59 -9.01
C ASP A 198 45.91 -7.41 -8.06
N GLY A 199 44.77 -8.07 -8.31
CA GLY A 199 43.59 -8.02 -7.45
C GLY A 199 42.78 -6.72 -7.52
N THR A 200 43.18 -5.76 -8.37
CA THR A 200 42.39 -4.57 -8.67
C THR A 200 41.30 -4.89 -9.69
N ARG A 201 40.17 -4.19 -9.65
CA ARG A 201 39.13 -4.35 -10.68
C ARG A 201 39.73 -3.96 -12.03
N ASN A 202 39.58 -4.81 -13.04
CA ASN A 202 40.02 -4.46 -14.39
C ASN A 202 39.11 -3.34 -14.93
N PRO A 203 39.59 -2.09 -15.05
CA PRO A 203 38.76 -0.96 -15.45
C PRO A 203 38.27 -1.05 -16.91
N ASP A 204 38.86 -1.95 -17.71
CA ASP A 204 38.45 -2.21 -19.09
C ASP A 204 37.31 -3.24 -19.19
N LEU A 205 37.08 -4.05 -18.13
CA LEU A 205 36.01 -5.07 -18.08
C LEU A 205 34.74 -4.61 -17.34
N TYR A 206 34.79 -3.42 -16.73
CA TYR A 206 33.61 -2.72 -16.24
C TYR A 206 33.37 -1.56 -17.20
N PRO A 207 32.23 -1.46 -17.91
CA PRO A 207 31.91 -0.26 -18.68
C PRO A 207 31.79 0.90 -17.68
N GLY A 208 32.90 1.64 -17.50
CA GLY A 208 33.15 2.59 -16.41
C GLY A 208 32.34 3.90 -16.47
N TYR A 209 31.09 3.83 -16.93
CA TYR A 209 30.12 4.91 -16.93
C TYR A 209 29.10 4.75 -15.79
N SER A 210 28.61 3.54 -15.48
CA SER A 210 27.62 3.35 -14.41
C SER A 210 28.13 3.75 -13.02
N TYR A 211 29.41 3.49 -12.72
CA TYR A 211 30.03 3.93 -11.46
C TYR A 211 30.21 5.44 -11.37
N LYS A 212 30.43 6.12 -12.51
CA LYS A 212 30.66 7.57 -12.54
C LYS A 212 29.36 8.36 -12.54
N GLU A 213 28.37 7.89 -13.29
CA GLU A 213 27.00 8.42 -13.19
C GLU A 213 26.47 8.18 -11.79
N GLY A 214 26.70 7.00 -11.20
CA GLY A 214 26.37 6.71 -9.81
C GLY A 214 27.10 7.60 -8.80
N SER A 215 28.39 7.91 -9.03
CA SER A 215 29.16 8.83 -8.18
C SER A 215 28.65 10.27 -8.28
N PHE A 216 28.46 10.78 -9.50
CA PHE A 216 27.90 12.10 -9.73
C PHE A 216 26.51 12.21 -9.08
N LEU A 217 25.68 11.21 -9.30
CA LEU A 217 24.34 11.12 -8.74
C LEU A 217 24.35 11.05 -7.21
N LYS A 218 25.26 10.27 -6.62
CA LYS A 218 25.43 10.20 -5.16
C LYS A 218 25.85 11.54 -4.55
N GLU A 219 26.69 12.30 -5.24
CA GLU A 219 27.30 13.53 -4.72
C GLU A 219 26.49 14.80 -5.06
N THR A 220 25.59 14.72 -6.04
CA THR A 220 24.73 15.84 -6.47
C THR A 220 23.24 15.60 -6.25
N HIS A 221 22.82 14.34 -6.01
CA HIS A 221 21.43 13.88 -5.92
C HIS A 221 20.59 14.12 -7.18
N VAL A 222 21.25 14.17 -8.35
CA VAL A 222 20.61 14.48 -9.62
C VAL A 222 21.03 13.53 -10.73
N VAL A 223 20.05 13.08 -11.54
CA VAL A 223 20.28 12.25 -12.72
C VAL A 223 20.96 13.10 -13.82
N LEU A 224 22.02 12.56 -14.40
CA LEU A 224 22.76 13.20 -15.49
C LEU A 224 21.90 13.28 -16.75
N PRO A 225 21.78 14.45 -17.40
CA PRO A 225 21.08 14.54 -18.66
C PRO A 225 21.90 13.88 -19.77
N PRO A 226 21.25 13.41 -20.85
CA PRO A 226 21.95 12.91 -22.02
C PRO A 226 22.91 13.94 -22.58
N LYS A 227 24.06 13.51 -23.10
CA LYS A 227 25.06 14.39 -23.73
C LYS A 227 24.49 15.38 -24.75
N ASN A 228 23.47 14.96 -25.51
CA ASN A 228 22.84 15.76 -26.55
C ASN A 228 21.71 16.69 -26.04
N CYS A 229 21.30 16.51 -24.79
CA CYS A 229 20.25 17.30 -24.11
C CYS A 229 20.81 18.31 -23.12
N ALA A 230 22.09 18.16 -22.74
CA ALA A 230 22.88 19.27 -22.24
C ALA A 230 22.97 20.30 -23.37
N ASP A 231 22.06 21.28 -23.37
CA ASP A 231 22.28 22.53 -24.09
C ASP A 231 23.63 23.13 -23.66
N LYS A 232 24.08 24.24 -24.27
CA LYS A 232 25.33 24.94 -23.91
C LYS A 232 25.33 25.54 -22.48
N SER A 233 24.72 24.85 -21.51
CA SER A 233 24.78 25.11 -20.09
C SER A 233 26.25 25.09 -19.63
N PRO A 234 26.61 25.90 -18.64
CA PRO A 234 27.91 25.81 -17.97
C PRO A 234 28.24 24.40 -17.47
N LEU A 235 27.22 23.56 -17.26
CA LEU A 235 27.38 22.17 -16.84
C LEU A 235 27.95 21.25 -17.91
N THR A 236 27.94 21.59 -19.21
CA THR A 236 28.47 20.71 -20.26
C THR A 236 29.93 20.30 -19.97
N GLY A 237 30.75 21.22 -19.46
CA GLY A 237 32.14 20.91 -19.09
C GLY A 237 32.28 20.02 -17.85
N VAL A 238 31.34 20.11 -16.91
CA VAL A 238 31.28 19.23 -15.72
C VAL A 238 30.75 17.86 -16.10
N PHE A 239 29.73 17.80 -16.97
CA PHE A 239 29.15 16.56 -17.48
C PHE A 239 30.11 15.81 -18.39
N GLU A 240 30.78 16.48 -19.33
CA GLU A 240 31.83 15.86 -20.16
C GLU A 240 32.92 15.22 -19.30
N LYS A 241 33.26 15.84 -18.16
CA LYS A 241 34.20 15.28 -17.17
C LYS A 241 33.60 14.16 -16.33
N ALA A 242 32.31 14.25 -15.98
CA ALA A 242 31.56 13.14 -15.36
C ALA A 242 31.56 11.90 -16.26
N HIS A 243 31.41 12.11 -17.57
CA HIS A 243 31.52 11.10 -18.61
C HIS A 243 32.98 10.76 -19.01
N SER A 244 34.00 11.36 -18.38
CA SER A 244 35.41 11.10 -18.69
C SER A 244 36.00 9.95 -17.87
N ALA A 245 37.18 9.46 -18.25
CA ALA A 245 37.87 8.39 -17.51
C ALA A 245 38.16 8.75 -16.03
N ARG A 246 38.36 10.03 -15.72
CA ARG A 246 38.76 10.50 -14.38
C ARG A 246 37.58 10.78 -13.44
N GLY A 247 36.36 10.94 -13.98
CA GLY A 247 35.22 11.45 -13.23
C GLY A 247 35.42 12.90 -12.75
N PRO A 248 34.42 13.49 -12.08
CA PRO A 248 34.52 14.83 -11.51
C PRO A 248 35.27 14.82 -10.17
N SER A 249 35.98 15.90 -9.88
CA SER A 249 36.53 16.22 -8.57
C SER A 249 35.45 16.74 -7.61
N LYS A 250 35.78 16.81 -6.30
CA LYS A 250 34.87 17.37 -5.29
C LYS A 250 34.47 18.82 -5.59
N ASP A 251 35.42 19.63 -6.05
CA ASP A 251 35.15 21.03 -6.42
C ASP A 251 34.21 21.12 -7.62
N GLU A 252 34.33 20.18 -8.56
CA GLU A 252 33.43 20.10 -9.73
C GLU A 252 32.04 19.59 -9.36
N HIS A 253 31.89 18.69 -8.37
CA HIS A 253 30.58 18.35 -7.81
C HIS A 253 29.94 19.54 -7.08
N GLU A 254 30.72 20.33 -6.36
CA GLU A 254 30.23 21.55 -5.70
C GLU A 254 29.79 22.60 -6.74
N GLU A 255 30.58 22.79 -7.79
CA GLU A 255 30.22 23.64 -8.93
C GLU A 255 28.94 23.14 -9.62
N ALA A 256 28.82 21.83 -9.83
CA ALA A 256 27.61 21.22 -10.38
C ALA A 256 26.38 21.53 -9.51
N ARG A 257 26.48 21.29 -8.20
CA ARG A 257 25.40 21.56 -7.24
C ARG A 257 24.98 23.01 -7.29
N LYS A 258 25.93 23.94 -7.30
CA LYS A 258 25.64 25.37 -7.43
C LYS A 258 24.87 25.69 -8.71
N ILE A 259 25.30 25.19 -9.86
CA ILE A 259 24.62 25.46 -11.13
C ILE A 259 23.23 24.81 -11.16
N ILE A 260 23.09 23.59 -10.65
CA ILE A 260 21.79 22.92 -10.49
C ILE A 260 20.86 23.80 -9.65
N ASN A 261 21.33 24.31 -8.51
CA ASN A 261 20.53 25.16 -7.63
C ASN A 261 20.12 26.47 -8.28
N ASP A 262 21.00 27.05 -9.09
CA ASP A 262 20.79 28.34 -9.77
C ASP A 262 19.89 28.21 -11.01
N GLU A 263 20.02 27.13 -11.80
CA GLU A 263 19.42 27.01 -13.14
C GLU A 263 18.30 25.98 -13.27
N TRP A 264 18.29 24.92 -12.45
CA TRP A 264 17.34 23.83 -12.60
C TRP A 264 16.01 24.14 -11.93
N LYS A 265 14.99 23.37 -12.30
CA LYS A 265 13.63 23.54 -11.77
C LYS A 265 13.17 22.28 -11.08
N THR A 266 12.40 22.45 -10.01
CA THR A 266 11.70 21.37 -9.33
C THR A 266 10.82 20.60 -10.31
N ASN A 267 10.86 19.26 -10.24
CA ASN A 267 9.90 18.43 -10.93
C ASN A 267 8.52 18.59 -10.27
N PRO A 268 7.51 19.19 -10.91
CA PRO A 268 6.22 19.40 -10.27
C PRO A 268 5.46 18.09 -9.99
N VAL A 269 5.74 17.01 -10.74
CA VAL A 269 4.97 15.76 -10.62
C VAL A 269 5.37 14.89 -9.43
N VAL A 270 6.52 15.16 -8.80
CA VAL A 270 6.91 14.45 -7.56
C VAL A 270 6.13 14.94 -6.34
N ILE A 271 5.32 16.00 -6.50
CA ILE A 271 4.51 16.58 -5.44
C ILE A 271 3.07 16.06 -5.55
N ASP A 272 2.64 15.28 -4.56
CA ASP A 272 1.25 14.87 -4.40
C ASP A 272 0.42 16.02 -3.77
N PRO A 273 -0.63 16.53 -4.47
CA PRO A 273 -1.52 17.57 -3.94
C PRO A 273 -2.17 17.22 -2.62
N SER A 274 -2.58 15.96 -2.46
CA SER A 274 -3.23 15.46 -1.25
C SER A 274 -2.25 15.44 -0.10
N TRP A 275 -1.05 14.91 -0.34
CA TRP A 275 0.02 14.91 0.66
C TRP A 275 0.36 16.33 1.11
N LEU A 276 0.52 17.27 0.18
CA LEU A 276 0.88 18.66 0.49
C LEU A 276 -0.21 19.36 1.30
N ALA A 277 -1.47 19.19 0.89
CA ALA A 277 -2.61 19.73 1.62
C ALA A 277 -2.69 19.15 3.04
N MET A 278 -2.49 17.83 3.20
CA MET A 278 -2.51 17.15 4.50
C MET A 278 -1.41 17.64 5.46
N ASN A 279 -0.26 18.07 4.92
CA ASN A 279 0.87 18.59 5.70
C ASN A 279 0.82 20.12 5.86
N GLY A 280 -0.35 20.74 5.67
CA GLY A 280 -0.52 22.19 5.88
C GLY A 280 0.28 23.05 4.90
N GLY A 281 0.68 22.49 3.75
CA GLY A 281 1.57 23.14 2.80
C GLY A 281 3.05 23.16 3.23
N ALA A 282 3.43 22.45 4.30
CA ALA A 282 4.84 22.23 4.59
C ALA A 282 5.49 21.49 3.42
N ALA A 283 6.75 21.84 3.14
CA ALA A 283 7.53 21.18 2.09
C ALA A 283 7.39 19.65 2.20
N PRO A 284 7.28 18.92 1.08
CA PRO A 284 7.32 17.47 1.07
C PRO A 284 8.37 16.95 2.05
N TYR A 285 8.11 15.85 2.77
CA TYR A 285 9.22 15.09 3.35
C TYR A 285 10.04 14.61 2.14
N MET A 286 11.02 15.40 1.70
CA MET A 286 11.83 15.18 0.50
C MET A 286 12.91 14.12 0.71
N ASN A 287 12.65 13.14 1.58
CA ASN A 287 13.48 11.93 1.66
C ASN A 287 13.12 10.94 0.54
N PHE A 288 12.38 11.37 -0.50
CA PHE A 288 12.07 10.56 -1.67
C PHE A 288 13.35 10.41 -2.49
N ASP A 289 14.21 9.49 -2.09
CA ASP A 289 15.40 9.10 -2.83
C ASP A 289 15.11 7.79 -3.58
N PRO A 290 14.38 7.84 -4.72
CA PRO A 290 14.10 6.63 -5.50
C PRO A 290 15.41 5.99 -5.96
N ILE A 291 16.50 6.76 -5.96
CA ILE A 291 17.79 6.40 -6.46
C ILE A 291 18.59 5.61 -5.43
N SER A 292 18.57 5.91 -4.12
CA SER A 292 19.25 5.03 -3.15
C SER A 292 18.59 3.65 -3.05
N GLY A 293 17.27 3.56 -3.23
CA GLY A 293 16.57 2.28 -3.38
C GLY A 293 16.91 1.60 -4.70
N PHE A 294 16.78 2.30 -5.83
CA PHE A 294 17.02 1.76 -7.17
C PHE A 294 18.49 1.42 -7.43
N MET A 295 19.45 2.26 -7.03
CA MET A 295 20.88 1.99 -7.24
C MET A 295 21.37 0.79 -6.41
N ASN A 296 20.88 0.61 -5.18
CA ASN A 296 21.28 -0.52 -4.35
C ASN A 296 20.56 -1.82 -4.71
N GLU A 297 19.35 -1.78 -5.27
CA GLU A 297 18.57 -2.99 -5.60
C GLU A 297 18.55 -3.35 -7.10
N PHE A 298 18.68 -2.39 -8.00
CA PHE A 298 18.65 -2.58 -9.46
C PHE A 298 20.05 -2.63 -10.06
N TYR A 299 20.93 -1.68 -9.69
CA TYR A 299 22.29 -1.61 -10.24
C TYR A 299 23.29 -2.55 -9.57
N MET A 300 23.12 -2.82 -8.28
CA MET A 300 23.94 -3.79 -7.55
C MET A 300 23.36 -5.21 -7.61
N ASN A 301 22.26 -5.42 -8.35
CA ASN A 301 21.77 -6.75 -8.65
C ASN A 301 22.58 -7.32 -9.81
N ASP A 302 23.37 -8.36 -9.53
CA ASP A 302 24.24 -9.00 -10.51
C ASP A 302 23.48 -9.50 -11.75
N GLU A 303 22.17 -9.79 -11.64
CA GLU A 303 21.31 -10.22 -12.75
C GLU A 303 21.05 -9.11 -13.80
N VAL A 304 20.93 -7.86 -13.36
CA VAL A 304 20.79 -6.72 -14.27
C VAL A 304 22.14 -6.44 -14.92
N GLU A 305 23.23 -6.52 -14.16
CA GLU A 305 24.59 -6.39 -14.72
C GLU A 305 24.85 -7.41 -15.84
N ASP A 306 24.39 -8.66 -15.70
CA ASP A 306 24.52 -9.69 -16.74
C ASP A 306 23.70 -9.38 -18.01
N LEU A 307 22.47 -8.83 -17.87
CA LEU A 307 21.65 -8.41 -19.01
C LEU A 307 22.24 -7.20 -19.75
N LEU A 308 22.98 -6.33 -19.04
CA LEU A 308 23.61 -5.13 -19.59
C LEU A 308 24.97 -5.43 -20.27
N LEU A 309 25.54 -6.61 -20.05
CA LEU A 309 26.90 -6.98 -20.50
C LEU A 309 26.93 -7.91 -21.72
N GLU A 310 25.79 -8.33 -22.28
CA GLU A 310 25.78 -9.22 -23.47
C GLU A 310 26.28 -8.54 -24.75
N ASP A 311 26.38 -7.20 -24.78
CA ASP A 311 26.89 -6.44 -25.94
C ASP A 311 28.29 -5.87 -25.63
N GLU A 312 29.34 -6.63 -25.92
CA GLU A 312 30.76 -6.30 -25.64
C GLU A 312 31.30 -5.07 -26.42
N GLY A 313 30.44 -4.28 -27.09
CA GLY A 313 30.86 -3.31 -28.10
C GLY A 313 30.74 -1.83 -27.75
N GLU A 314 29.67 -1.40 -27.08
CA GLU A 314 29.37 0.03 -26.95
C GLU A 314 29.09 0.45 -25.50
N LYS A 315 29.78 1.52 -25.09
CA LYS A 315 29.58 2.18 -23.80
C LYS A 315 28.21 2.84 -23.79
N THR A 316 27.22 2.17 -23.24
CA THR A 316 25.85 2.67 -23.06
C THR A 316 25.74 3.44 -21.75
N GLU A 317 25.28 4.69 -21.83
CA GLU A 317 24.95 5.54 -20.68
C GLU A 317 23.62 5.07 -20.07
N PHE A 318 23.34 5.41 -18.80
CA PHE A 318 22.05 5.07 -18.18
C PHE A 318 20.86 5.52 -19.02
N PHE A 319 20.98 6.72 -19.60
CA PHE A 319 19.98 7.24 -20.51
C PHE A 319 19.73 6.34 -21.72
N ASP A 320 20.75 5.72 -22.29
CA ASP A 320 20.60 4.88 -23.48
C ASP A 320 19.71 3.67 -23.18
N TYR A 321 19.80 3.11 -21.97
CA TYR A 321 18.92 2.05 -21.49
C TYR A 321 17.49 2.54 -21.29
N PHE A 322 17.31 3.68 -20.63
CA PHE A 322 15.99 4.28 -20.42
C PHE A 322 15.31 4.63 -21.75
N ALA A 323 16.04 5.26 -22.66
CA ALA A 323 15.58 5.61 -23.98
C ALA A 323 15.21 4.36 -24.78
N THR A 324 16.04 3.32 -24.76
CA THR A 324 15.76 2.05 -25.45
C THR A 324 14.54 1.34 -24.86
N PHE A 325 14.42 1.30 -23.54
CA PHE A 325 13.25 0.74 -22.86
C PHE A 325 11.96 1.45 -23.27
N PHE A 326 11.90 2.78 -23.10
CA PHE A 326 10.71 3.55 -23.43
C PHE A 326 10.41 3.57 -24.93
N TRP A 327 11.45 3.52 -25.79
CA TRP A 327 11.27 3.35 -27.22
C TRP A 327 10.60 2.01 -27.56
N ASN A 328 11.09 0.92 -26.98
CA ASN A 328 10.52 -0.41 -27.17
C ASN A 328 9.08 -0.48 -26.64
N VAL A 329 8.81 0.11 -25.48
CA VAL A 329 7.45 0.22 -24.92
C VAL A 329 6.55 1.03 -25.85
N ALA A 330 6.97 2.22 -26.28
CA ALA A 330 6.19 3.07 -27.18
C ALA A 330 5.92 2.39 -28.53
N SER A 331 6.91 1.72 -29.09
CA SER A 331 6.78 0.93 -30.32
C SER A 331 5.78 -0.22 -30.15
N ALA A 332 5.89 -0.99 -29.06
CA ALA A 332 4.97 -2.07 -28.75
C ALA A 332 3.53 -1.57 -28.55
N LEU A 333 3.35 -0.50 -27.75
CA LEU A 333 2.04 0.12 -27.54
C LEU A 333 1.44 0.62 -28.86
N THR A 334 2.25 1.29 -29.69
CA THR A 334 1.80 1.79 -30.99
C THR A 334 1.33 0.65 -31.89
N ASN A 335 2.08 -0.45 -31.96
CA ASN A 335 1.69 -1.62 -32.75
C ASN A 335 0.39 -2.24 -32.22
N LEU A 336 0.28 -2.44 -30.91
CA LEU A 336 -0.92 -3.02 -30.28
C LEU A 336 -2.15 -2.12 -30.45
N VAL A 337 -1.98 -0.80 -30.43
CA VAL A 337 -3.06 0.17 -30.65
C VAL A 337 -3.47 0.18 -32.13
N ASN A 338 -2.51 0.21 -33.06
CA ASN A 338 -2.78 0.20 -34.50
C ASN A 338 -3.44 -1.10 -34.96
N ASP A 339 -3.13 -2.22 -34.30
CA ASP A 339 -3.74 -3.52 -34.56
C ASP A 339 -5.08 -3.71 -33.80
N GLU A 340 -5.57 -2.67 -33.09
CA GLU A 340 -6.80 -2.68 -32.28
C GLU A 340 -6.82 -3.77 -31.18
N ILE A 341 -5.64 -4.19 -30.72
CA ILE A 341 -5.46 -5.22 -29.68
C ILE A 341 -5.53 -4.61 -28.28
N LEU A 342 -5.00 -3.39 -28.11
CA LEU A 342 -4.92 -2.72 -26.81
C LEU A 342 -5.94 -1.58 -26.70
N ASN A 343 -6.70 -1.60 -25.61
CA ASN A 343 -7.51 -0.48 -25.14
C ASN A 343 -7.12 -0.16 -23.69
N LEU A 344 -6.86 1.11 -23.40
CA LEU A 344 -6.57 1.58 -22.05
C LEU A 344 -7.77 2.32 -21.47
N GLU A 345 -8.21 1.87 -20.30
CA GLU A 345 -9.21 2.56 -19.50
C GLU A 345 -8.54 3.11 -18.23
N LEU A 346 -8.57 4.44 -18.09
CA LEU A 346 -8.04 5.14 -16.94
C LEU A 346 -9.18 5.46 -15.97
N SER A 347 -8.98 5.11 -14.69
CA SER A 347 -9.89 5.44 -13.60
C SER A 347 -9.09 5.91 -12.39
N VAL A 348 -9.43 7.08 -11.88
CA VAL A 348 -8.86 7.65 -10.66
C VAL A 348 -9.71 7.22 -9.47
N GLY A 349 -9.04 6.91 -8.35
CA GLY A 349 -9.67 6.51 -7.09
C GLY A 349 -9.31 5.08 -6.67
N GLY A 350 -10.09 4.54 -5.75
CA GLY A 350 -9.81 3.20 -5.20
C GLY A 350 -10.25 2.08 -6.13
N LEU A 351 -9.47 0.99 -6.16
CA LEU A 351 -9.77 -0.20 -6.96
C LEU A 351 -11.19 -0.74 -6.71
N THR A 352 -11.64 -0.77 -5.45
CA THR A 352 -12.96 -1.27 -5.09
C THR A 352 -14.09 -0.46 -5.74
N CYS A 353 -13.93 0.86 -5.86
CA CYS A 353 -14.90 1.72 -6.53
C CYS A 353 -14.90 1.47 -8.03
N PHE A 354 -13.71 1.38 -8.65
CA PHE A 354 -13.58 1.07 -10.07
C PHE A 354 -14.21 -0.29 -10.43
N CYS A 355 -13.90 -1.33 -9.66
CA CYS A 355 -14.47 -2.65 -9.90
C CYS A 355 -15.99 -2.67 -9.69
N ARG A 356 -16.48 -1.96 -8.67
CA ARG A 356 -17.93 -1.81 -8.44
C ARG A 356 -18.62 -1.07 -9.59
N ASP A 357 -17.98 -0.04 -10.13
CA ASP A 357 -18.51 0.68 -11.30
C ASP A 357 -18.63 -0.27 -12.48
N ILE A 358 -17.63 -1.12 -12.76
CA ILE A 358 -17.75 -2.14 -13.81
C ILE A 358 -18.92 -3.09 -13.55
N LEU A 359 -19.07 -3.58 -12.31
CA LEU A 359 -20.16 -4.50 -11.94
C LEU A 359 -21.55 -3.88 -12.07
N THR A 360 -21.68 -2.58 -11.80
CA THR A 360 -22.99 -1.88 -11.77
C THR A 360 -23.34 -1.19 -13.08
N THR A 361 -22.36 -1.01 -13.98
CA THR A 361 -22.54 -0.34 -15.28
C THR A 361 -22.43 -1.29 -16.47
N SER A 362 -22.62 -2.60 -16.25
CA SER A 362 -22.46 -3.61 -17.30
C SER A 362 -23.24 -3.29 -18.58
N GLU A 363 -24.50 -2.87 -18.49
CA GLU A 363 -25.31 -2.48 -19.66
C GLU A 363 -24.73 -1.27 -20.43
N LEU A 364 -24.11 -0.32 -19.72
CA LEU A 364 -23.47 0.84 -20.34
C LEU A 364 -22.16 0.45 -21.00
N ARG A 365 -21.40 -0.44 -20.37
CA ARG A 365 -20.14 -0.97 -20.90
C ARG A 365 -20.38 -1.85 -22.12
N ASP A 366 -21.41 -2.70 -22.11
CA ASP A 366 -21.82 -3.51 -23.26
C ASP A 366 -22.13 -2.63 -24.48
N LYS A 367 -22.82 -1.48 -24.28
CA LYS A 367 -23.07 -0.50 -25.35
C LYS A 367 -21.79 0.14 -25.91
N ARG A 368 -20.74 0.23 -25.09
CA ARG A 368 -19.40 0.71 -25.48
C ARG A 368 -18.50 -0.41 -25.97
N THR A 369 -18.98 -1.65 -26.03
CA THR A 369 -18.18 -2.86 -26.30
C THR A 369 -17.01 -3.05 -25.33
N TRP A 370 -17.12 -2.48 -24.13
CA TRP A 370 -16.10 -2.60 -23.09
C TRP A 370 -16.31 -3.88 -22.27
N PRO A 371 -15.23 -4.58 -21.88
CA PRO A 371 -15.35 -5.79 -21.10
C PRO A 371 -15.90 -5.50 -19.70
N CYS A 372 -16.80 -6.37 -19.24
CA CYS A 372 -17.32 -6.41 -17.87
C CYS A 372 -16.77 -7.61 -17.08
N LYS A 373 -16.07 -8.50 -17.78
CA LYS A 373 -15.44 -9.70 -17.24
C LYS A 373 -14.06 -9.88 -17.86
N PHE A 374 -13.15 -10.49 -17.11
CA PHE A 374 -11.75 -10.63 -17.49
C PHE A 374 -11.30 -12.07 -17.27
N GLN A 375 -10.50 -12.58 -18.19
CA GLN A 375 -9.88 -13.90 -18.08
C GLN A 375 -8.71 -13.87 -17.08
N ARG A 376 -8.01 -12.74 -17.02
CA ARG A 376 -6.84 -12.52 -16.15
C ARG A 376 -6.94 -11.16 -15.51
N ILE A 377 -6.70 -11.11 -14.20
CA ILE A 377 -6.64 -9.85 -13.45
C ILE A 377 -5.34 -9.85 -12.64
N PHE A 378 -4.56 -8.80 -12.79
CA PHE A 378 -3.31 -8.60 -12.05
C PHE A 378 -3.47 -7.38 -11.17
N VAL A 379 -3.23 -7.53 -9.87
CA VAL A 379 -3.34 -6.43 -8.91
C VAL A 379 -2.09 -6.38 -8.04
N SER A 380 -1.37 -5.26 -8.10
CA SER A 380 -0.17 -5.08 -7.30
C SER A 380 -0.50 -4.59 -5.90
N ASN A 381 0.16 -5.15 -4.89
CA ASN A 381 0.08 -4.74 -3.48
C ASN A 381 -1.33 -4.89 -2.87
N ILE A 382 -2.11 -5.85 -3.39
CA ILE A 382 -3.48 -6.14 -2.95
C ILE A 382 -3.51 -7.58 -2.44
N PRO A 383 -4.12 -7.85 -1.27
CA PRO A 383 -5.11 -7.01 -0.58
C PRO A 383 -4.59 -6.03 0.49
N ASP A 384 -3.30 -5.72 0.56
CA ASP A 384 -2.68 -5.06 1.72
C ASP A 384 -3.39 -3.82 2.28
N TYR A 385 -3.86 -2.93 1.41
CA TYR A 385 -4.53 -1.69 1.83
C TYR A 385 -6.06 -1.70 1.66
N ILE A 386 -6.65 -2.74 1.05
CA ILE A 386 -8.11 -2.88 0.93
C ILE A 386 -8.70 -4.01 1.78
N GLY A 387 -7.90 -4.98 2.19
CA GLY A 387 -8.31 -6.23 2.82
C GLY A 387 -8.83 -7.28 1.83
N MET A 388 -8.84 -8.54 2.25
CA MET A 388 -9.21 -9.68 1.39
C MET A 388 -10.70 -9.69 1.05
N LEU A 389 -11.58 -9.19 1.93
CA LEU A 389 -13.03 -9.23 1.69
C LEU A 389 -13.48 -8.30 0.55
N PRO A 390 -13.05 -7.02 0.47
CA PRO A 390 -13.33 -6.21 -0.72
C PRO A 390 -12.73 -6.82 -1.98
N PHE A 391 -11.55 -7.39 -1.88
CA PHE A 391 -10.93 -8.08 -3.00
C PHE A 391 -11.79 -9.24 -3.53
N VAL A 392 -12.36 -10.07 -2.64
CA VAL A 392 -13.29 -11.15 -2.99
C VAL A 392 -14.64 -10.65 -3.51
N THR A 393 -15.16 -9.56 -2.98
CA THR A 393 -16.55 -9.10 -3.25
C THR A 393 -16.66 -8.03 -4.34
N GLU A 394 -15.55 -7.39 -4.71
CA GLU A 394 -15.48 -6.34 -5.72
C GLU A 394 -14.65 -6.78 -6.93
N VAL A 395 -13.49 -7.41 -6.72
CA VAL A 395 -12.52 -7.70 -7.79
C VAL A 395 -12.76 -9.08 -8.39
N MET A 396 -12.77 -10.13 -7.58
CA MET A 396 -12.96 -11.51 -8.07
C MET A 396 -14.25 -11.74 -8.88
N PRO A 397 -15.39 -11.05 -8.62
CA PRO A 397 -16.57 -11.18 -9.44
C PRO A 397 -16.38 -10.66 -10.85
N LEU A 398 -15.34 -9.87 -11.15
CA LEU A 398 -14.99 -9.46 -12.50
C LEU A 398 -14.29 -10.58 -13.30
N MET A 399 -13.90 -11.69 -12.68
CA MET A 399 -13.34 -12.79 -13.45
C MET A 399 -14.42 -13.52 -14.26
N HIS A 400 -14.03 -14.06 -15.42
CA HIS A 400 -14.82 -15.09 -16.06
C HIS A 400 -14.92 -16.31 -15.14
N ASN A 401 -16.09 -16.95 -15.15
CA ASN A 401 -16.35 -18.13 -14.33
C ASN A 401 -15.89 -19.40 -15.06
N THR A 402 -14.61 -19.45 -15.44
CA THR A 402 -13.97 -20.55 -16.17
C THR A 402 -12.73 -21.01 -15.43
N ASP A 403 -12.36 -22.29 -15.54
CA ASP A 403 -11.20 -22.86 -14.83
C ASP A 403 -9.86 -22.27 -15.31
N GLU A 404 -9.84 -21.66 -16.50
CA GLU A 404 -8.68 -20.96 -17.06
C GLU A 404 -8.54 -19.52 -16.53
N SER A 405 -9.56 -19.02 -15.81
CA SER A 405 -9.55 -17.65 -15.32
C SER A 405 -8.79 -17.56 -14.02
N TYR A 406 -7.87 -16.61 -13.93
CA TYR A 406 -7.12 -16.40 -12.71
C TYR A 406 -6.92 -14.94 -12.38
N LEU A 407 -6.75 -14.71 -11.09
CA LEU A 407 -6.35 -13.44 -10.53
C LEU A 407 -5.02 -13.64 -9.82
N MET A 408 -4.06 -12.78 -10.10
CA MET A 408 -2.78 -12.74 -9.42
C MET A 408 -2.65 -11.47 -8.58
N SER A 409 -2.24 -11.65 -7.32
CA SER A 409 -2.01 -10.57 -6.38
C SER A 409 -0.75 -10.83 -5.57
N ASN A 410 -0.22 -9.82 -4.87
CA ASN A 410 0.93 -9.98 -3.99
C ASN A 410 0.69 -9.26 -2.68
N VAL A 411 1.08 -9.92 -1.59
CA VAL A 411 1.12 -9.34 -0.23
C VAL A 411 2.54 -8.85 -0.01
N MET A 412 2.75 -7.54 -0.02
CA MET A 412 4.05 -6.91 0.20
C MET A 412 4.16 -6.27 1.58
N MET A 413 3.03 -5.92 2.20
CA MET A 413 2.97 -5.25 3.48
C MET A 413 2.78 -6.26 4.62
N ASN A 414 3.57 -6.10 5.68
CA ASN A 414 3.44 -6.83 6.95
C ASN A 414 3.47 -8.36 6.80
N THR A 415 4.11 -8.88 5.75
CA THR A 415 4.25 -10.32 5.47
C THR A 415 4.83 -11.10 6.65
N GLY A 416 5.75 -10.47 7.40
CA GLY A 416 6.41 -11.06 8.57
C GLY A 416 5.50 -11.41 9.75
N ILE A 417 4.27 -10.88 9.83
CA ILE A 417 3.35 -11.23 10.93
C ILE A 417 2.62 -12.55 10.67
N TRP A 418 2.56 -13.00 9.41
CA TRP A 418 1.81 -14.19 9.03
C TRP A 418 2.72 -15.42 9.01
N LYS A 419 2.26 -16.52 9.60
CA LYS A 419 2.98 -17.80 9.56
C LYS A 419 3.04 -18.42 8.16
N ASN A 420 1.95 -18.28 7.41
CA ASN A 420 1.76 -18.80 6.06
C ASN A 420 0.53 -18.13 5.42
N TYR A 421 0.23 -18.47 4.17
CA TYR A 421 -0.90 -17.90 3.44
C TYR A 421 -2.26 -18.31 4.04
N SER A 422 -2.38 -19.54 4.55
CA SER A 422 -3.56 -20.02 5.28
C SER A 422 -3.88 -19.15 6.48
N HIS A 423 -2.86 -18.74 7.24
CA HIS A 423 -3.02 -17.86 8.39
C HIS A 423 -3.49 -16.47 7.97
N TYR A 424 -2.91 -15.92 6.90
CA TYR A 424 -3.34 -14.66 6.31
C TYR A 424 -4.82 -14.71 5.87
N VAL A 425 -5.20 -15.72 5.10
CA VAL A 425 -6.58 -15.90 4.62
C VAL A 425 -7.55 -16.05 5.80
N PHE A 426 -7.23 -16.84 6.82
CA PHE A 426 -8.08 -16.94 8.01
C PHE A 426 -8.25 -15.58 8.69
N SER A 427 -7.15 -14.85 8.88
CA SER A 427 -7.19 -13.57 9.58
C SER A 427 -8.03 -12.54 8.83
N ALA A 428 -7.88 -12.52 7.51
CA ALA A 428 -8.58 -11.60 6.64
C ALA A 428 -10.04 -12.02 6.36
N THR A 429 -10.42 -13.30 6.38
CA THR A 429 -11.75 -13.76 5.92
C THR A 429 -12.55 -14.53 6.96
N ALA A 430 -11.97 -14.82 8.12
CA ALA A 430 -12.50 -15.73 9.14
C ALA A 430 -12.77 -17.17 8.61
N ILE A 431 -12.16 -17.58 7.49
CA ILE A 431 -12.26 -18.93 6.93
C ILE A 431 -11.17 -19.82 7.53
N PRO A 432 -11.51 -20.85 8.34
CA PRO A 432 -10.52 -21.59 9.14
C PRO A 432 -9.44 -22.32 8.34
N GLN A 433 -9.76 -22.77 7.13
CA GLN A 433 -8.89 -23.62 6.33
C GLN A 433 -9.01 -23.25 4.84
N LEU A 434 -7.89 -23.21 4.11
CA LEU A 434 -7.88 -22.83 2.68
C LEU A 434 -8.82 -23.69 1.82
N LYS A 435 -8.97 -24.98 2.13
CA LYS A 435 -9.91 -25.86 1.41
C LYS A 435 -11.38 -25.46 1.53
N GLN A 436 -11.74 -24.65 2.53
CA GLN A 436 -13.10 -24.13 2.71
C GLN A 436 -13.33 -22.85 1.90
N VAL A 437 -12.29 -22.26 1.34
CA VAL A 437 -12.39 -21.03 0.57
C VAL A 437 -13.17 -21.24 -0.72
N SER A 438 -12.82 -22.28 -1.50
CA SER A 438 -13.54 -22.62 -2.73
C SER A 438 -15.04 -22.85 -2.54
N PRO A 439 -15.51 -23.70 -1.60
CA PRO A 439 -16.94 -23.91 -1.42
C PRO A 439 -17.68 -22.66 -0.90
N LEU A 440 -17.05 -21.85 -0.02
CA LEU A 440 -17.66 -20.63 0.55
C LEU A 440 -17.66 -19.44 -0.41
N LEU A 441 -16.52 -19.14 -1.03
CA LEU A 441 -16.28 -17.93 -1.81
C LEU A 441 -16.32 -18.14 -3.32
N GLY A 442 -16.19 -19.39 -3.79
CA GLY A 442 -16.19 -19.75 -5.22
C GLY A 442 -14.85 -19.61 -5.92
N TYR A 443 -13.77 -19.45 -5.15
CA TYR A 443 -12.42 -19.27 -5.67
C TYR A 443 -11.45 -20.14 -4.88
N GLN A 444 -10.42 -20.62 -5.55
CA GLN A 444 -9.40 -21.45 -4.94
C GLN A 444 -8.05 -20.74 -5.05
N PRO A 445 -7.32 -20.57 -3.94
CA PRO A 445 -5.94 -20.16 -4.01
C PRO A 445 -5.09 -21.29 -4.61
N VAL A 446 -4.20 -20.91 -5.52
CA VAL A 446 -3.27 -21.78 -6.24
C VAL A 446 -1.85 -21.36 -5.86
N GLY A 447 -0.98 -22.36 -5.70
CA GLY A 447 0.42 -22.15 -5.30
C GLY A 447 0.73 -22.73 -3.94
N LYS A 448 1.93 -22.42 -3.45
CA LYS A 448 2.42 -22.87 -2.14
C LYS A 448 1.73 -22.07 -1.03
N ASP A 449 1.57 -22.67 0.15
CA ASP A 449 1.06 -21.99 1.35
C ASP A 449 2.11 -21.05 1.94
N TRP A 450 2.46 -20.02 1.16
CA TRP A 450 3.55 -19.10 1.44
C TRP A 450 3.07 -17.69 1.17
N VAL A 451 3.18 -16.82 2.17
CA VAL A 451 2.62 -15.45 2.08
C VAL A 451 3.46 -14.53 1.19
N TRP A 452 4.74 -14.87 0.96
CA TRP A 452 5.61 -14.05 0.13
C TRP A 452 5.49 -14.42 -1.34
N GLY A 453 5.53 -13.41 -2.20
CA GLY A 453 5.43 -13.59 -3.64
C GLY A 453 3.99 -13.58 -4.14
N GLU A 454 3.83 -14.09 -5.36
CA GLU A 454 2.60 -14.03 -6.12
C GLU A 454 1.59 -15.05 -5.61
N GLN A 455 0.43 -14.54 -5.21
CA GLN A 455 -0.73 -15.30 -4.79
C GLN A 455 -1.69 -15.39 -5.96
N GLN A 456 -1.94 -16.60 -6.44
CA GLN A 456 -2.86 -16.84 -7.53
C GLN A 456 -4.18 -17.37 -7.01
N TRP A 457 -5.26 -16.92 -7.62
CA TRP A 457 -6.62 -17.36 -7.35
C TRP A 457 -7.26 -17.81 -8.66
N VAL A 458 -7.88 -18.98 -8.68
CA VAL A 458 -8.65 -19.46 -9.82
C VAL A 458 -10.13 -19.50 -9.50
N ALA A 459 -10.98 -19.24 -10.50
CA ALA A 459 -12.41 -19.45 -10.34
C ALA A 459 -12.69 -20.93 -10.05
N SER A 460 -13.68 -21.21 -9.19
CA SER A 460 -14.12 -22.57 -8.88
C SER A 460 -15.64 -22.68 -9.10
N PRO A 461 -16.13 -22.56 -10.36
CA PRO A 461 -17.55 -22.59 -10.69
C PRO A 461 -18.28 -23.80 -10.08
N ASN A 462 -17.61 -24.94 -10.11
CA ASN A 462 -18.16 -26.24 -9.72
C ASN A 462 -17.95 -26.58 -8.23
N ALA A 463 -17.45 -25.64 -7.43
CA ALA A 463 -17.24 -25.86 -6.01
C ALA A 463 -18.55 -26.14 -5.28
N LYS A 464 -18.64 -27.32 -4.66
CA LYS A 464 -19.82 -27.74 -3.88
C LYS A 464 -20.00 -26.81 -2.69
N GLN A 465 -21.15 -26.14 -2.61
CA GLN A 465 -21.52 -25.30 -1.47
C GLN A 465 -21.46 -26.08 -0.14
N VAL A 466 -21.00 -25.39 0.92
CA VAL A 466 -21.07 -25.92 2.30
C VAL A 466 -22.53 -26.05 2.79
N SER A 467 -22.74 -26.78 3.88
CA SER A 467 -24.05 -26.86 4.54
C SER A 467 -24.49 -25.52 5.13
N ARG A 468 -25.80 -25.35 5.36
CA ARG A 468 -26.36 -24.16 6.01
C ARG A 468 -25.66 -23.85 7.35
N ASN A 469 -25.44 -24.87 8.19
CA ASN A 469 -24.85 -24.67 9.50
C ASN A 469 -23.39 -24.19 9.41
N GLU A 470 -22.62 -24.72 8.46
CA GLU A 470 -21.24 -24.27 8.21
C GLU A 470 -21.20 -22.83 7.70
N LEU A 471 -22.11 -22.48 6.79
CA LEU A 471 -22.26 -21.12 6.28
C LEU A 471 -22.64 -20.13 7.39
N THR A 472 -23.67 -20.46 8.18
CA THR A 472 -24.11 -19.68 9.33
C THR A 472 -22.97 -19.46 10.33
N LEU A 473 -22.23 -20.52 10.68
CA LEU A 473 -21.11 -20.42 11.61
C LEU A 473 -19.99 -19.52 11.07
N TRP A 474 -19.66 -19.62 9.79
CA TRP A 474 -18.66 -18.74 9.18
C TRP A 474 -19.14 -17.28 9.16
N LEU A 475 -20.39 -17.02 8.78
CA LEU A 475 -20.96 -15.66 8.81
C LEU A 475 -20.99 -15.08 10.23
N HIS A 476 -21.29 -15.89 11.25
CA HIS A 476 -21.20 -15.44 12.64
C HIS A 476 -19.76 -15.09 13.02
N ARG A 477 -18.78 -15.91 12.63
CA ARG A 477 -17.36 -15.62 12.87
C ARG A 477 -16.91 -14.35 12.17
N LEU A 478 -17.32 -14.17 10.91
CA LEU A 478 -17.03 -12.98 10.12
C LEU A 478 -17.63 -11.74 10.78
N TYR A 479 -18.92 -11.78 11.10
CA TYR A 479 -19.61 -10.68 11.77
C TYR A 479 -18.94 -10.28 13.08
N LEU A 480 -18.65 -11.26 13.95
CA LEU A 480 -17.93 -11.03 15.21
C LEU A 480 -16.52 -10.48 14.99
N SER A 481 -15.85 -10.90 13.92
CA SER A 481 -14.49 -10.41 13.57
C SER A 481 -14.46 -8.97 13.09
N ILE A 482 -15.58 -8.49 12.53
CA ILE A 482 -15.78 -7.09 12.11
C ILE A 482 -16.22 -6.25 13.32
N MET A 483 -17.15 -6.76 14.11
CA MET A 483 -17.71 -6.08 15.29
C MET A 483 -16.83 -6.14 16.51
N PHE A 484 -15.78 -6.94 16.54
CA PHE A 484 -14.82 -6.99 17.64
C PHE A 484 -13.45 -7.26 17.02
N PRO A 485 -12.84 -6.24 16.39
CA PRO A 485 -11.51 -6.38 15.85
C PRO A 485 -10.54 -6.89 16.92
N SER A 486 -9.53 -7.62 16.47
CA SER A 486 -8.41 -7.96 17.34
C SER A 486 -7.72 -6.70 17.82
N GLN A 487 -7.26 -6.73 19.06
CA GLN A 487 -6.42 -5.67 19.58
C GLN A 487 -5.14 -5.61 18.75
N ARG A 488 -4.84 -4.43 18.20
CA ARG A 488 -3.61 -4.18 17.46
C ARG A 488 -2.64 -3.41 18.33
N ASP A 489 -1.36 -3.67 18.13
CA ASP A 489 -0.34 -2.84 18.74
C ASP A 489 -0.14 -1.61 17.85
N SER A 490 -0.65 -0.45 18.31
CA SER A 490 -0.49 0.84 17.63
C SER A 490 0.96 1.25 17.39
N PHE A 491 1.91 0.67 18.14
CA PHE A 491 3.33 0.93 18.03
C PHE A 491 4.06 -0.09 17.16
N CYS A 492 3.40 -1.20 16.79
CA CYS A 492 4.02 -2.19 15.95
C CYS A 492 4.04 -1.71 14.50
N VAL A 493 5.25 -1.62 13.95
CA VAL A 493 5.49 -1.24 12.54
C VAL A 493 4.78 -2.21 11.60
N MET A 494 4.74 -3.49 11.96
CA MET A 494 4.03 -4.52 11.20
C MET A 494 2.67 -4.85 11.80
N ARG A 495 1.58 -4.59 11.07
CA ARG A 495 0.23 -4.80 11.59
C ARG A 495 -0.72 -5.40 10.58
N GLU A 496 -1.67 -6.19 11.08
CA GLU A 496 -2.78 -6.62 10.26
C GLU A 496 -3.62 -5.39 9.87
N GLU A 497 -3.96 -5.24 8.59
CA GLU A 497 -4.95 -4.27 8.13
C GLU A 497 -6.27 -5.01 7.86
N CYS A 498 -7.29 -4.74 8.67
CA CYS A 498 -8.66 -5.21 8.45
C CYS A 498 -9.62 -4.01 8.49
N PRO A 499 -9.72 -3.23 7.39
CA PRO A 499 -10.62 -2.08 7.29
C PRO A 499 -12.07 -2.53 7.05
N TYR A 500 -12.52 -3.53 7.81
CA TYR A 500 -13.84 -4.14 7.62
C TYR A 500 -14.90 -3.36 8.40
N SER A 501 -16.02 -3.10 7.73
CA SER A 501 -17.21 -2.49 8.31
C SER A 501 -18.42 -3.40 8.14
N ILE A 502 -19.55 -3.03 8.76
CA ILE A 502 -20.83 -3.74 8.55
C ILE A 502 -21.22 -3.78 7.07
N ASN A 503 -20.88 -2.73 6.31
CA ASN A 503 -21.10 -2.71 4.87
C ASN A 503 -20.43 -3.92 4.18
N MET A 504 -19.20 -4.24 4.60
CA MET A 504 -18.46 -5.37 4.04
C MET A 504 -19.12 -6.72 4.36
N PHE A 505 -19.73 -6.85 5.54
CA PHE A 505 -20.53 -8.03 5.86
C PHE A 505 -21.70 -8.19 4.87
N PHE A 506 -22.43 -7.11 4.56
CA PHE A 506 -23.52 -7.16 3.57
C PHE A 506 -23.05 -7.38 2.14
N ARG A 507 -21.86 -6.88 1.78
CA ARG A 507 -21.19 -7.20 0.50
C ARG A 507 -20.93 -8.69 0.38
N VAL A 508 -20.40 -9.33 1.43
CA VAL A 508 -20.21 -10.78 1.48
C VAL A 508 -21.54 -11.53 1.39
N CYS A 509 -22.57 -11.11 2.13
CA CYS A 509 -23.92 -11.69 2.02
C CYS A 509 -24.46 -11.62 0.59
N THR A 510 -24.27 -10.49 -0.09
CA THR A 510 -24.71 -10.30 -1.48
C THR A 510 -23.91 -11.18 -2.43
N HIS A 511 -22.59 -11.26 -2.25
CA HIS A 511 -21.72 -12.14 -3.03
C HIS A 511 -22.15 -13.61 -2.94
N LEU A 512 -22.52 -14.06 -1.75
CA LEU A 512 -22.98 -15.43 -1.52
C LEU A 512 -24.27 -15.74 -2.28
N VAL A 513 -25.20 -14.78 -2.37
CA VAL A 513 -26.45 -14.97 -3.11
C VAL A 513 -26.21 -14.85 -4.62
N GLU A 514 -25.58 -13.76 -5.07
CA GLU A 514 -25.48 -13.43 -6.50
C GLU A 514 -24.46 -14.29 -7.26
N TYR A 515 -23.26 -14.49 -6.69
CA TYR A 515 -22.16 -15.17 -7.39
C TYR A 515 -22.00 -16.63 -6.95
N ARG A 516 -22.40 -16.96 -5.71
CA ARG A 516 -22.34 -18.33 -5.20
C ARG A 516 -23.66 -19.07 -5.23
N ASN A 517 -24.77 -18.42 -5.54
CA ASN A 517 -26.09 -19.03 -5.60
C ASN A 517 -26.50 -19.72 -4.28
N TYR A 518 -26.04 -19.22 -3.13
CA TYR A 518 -26.56 -19.69 -1.85
C TYR A 518 -28.03 -19.28 -1.72
N PRO A 519 -28.89 -20.11 -1.11
CA PRO A 519 -30.29 -19.75 -0.93
C PRO A 519 -30.44 -18.46 -0.11
N SER A 520 -31.10 -17.45 -0.66
CA SER A 520 -31.30 -16.15 -0.01
C SER A 520 -31.90 -16.25 1.40
N HIS A 521 -32.82 -17.21 1.60
CA HIS A 521 -33.43 -17.46 2.92
C HIS A 521 -32.45 -18.00 3.97
N TRP A 522 -31.31 -18.60 3.58
CA TRP A 522 -30.25 -18.97 4.53
C TRP A 522 -29.54 -17.72 5.05
N ILE A 523 -29.22 -16.80 4.14
CA ILE A 523 -28.57 -15.53 4.48
C ILE A 523 -29.51 -14.65 5.31
N ALA A 524 -30.78 -14.54 4.90
CA ALA A 524 -31.80 -13.84 5.68
C ALA A 524 -31.95 -14.41 7.09
N GLY A 525 -31.92 -15.74 7.25
CA GLY A 525 -31.95 -16.37 8.57
C GLY A 525 -30.81 -15.93 9.49
N VAL A 526 -29.59 -15.79 8.97
CA VAL A 526 -28.43 -15.27 9.74
C VAL A 526 -28.65 -13.81 10.15
N LEU A 527 -29.17 -12.99 9.23
CA LEU A 527 -29.47 -11.58 9.51
C LEU A 527 -30.58 -11.44 10.57
N ASP A 528 -31.62 -12.28 10.51
CA ASP A 528 -32.71 -12.36 11.50
C ASP A 528 -32.16 -12.76 12.87
N GLU A 529 -31.27 -13.76 12.92
CA GLU A 529 -30.60 -14.18 14.16
C GLU A 529 -29.79 -13.04 14.80
N ILE A 530 -29.04 -12.27 14.01
CA ILE A 530 -28.28 -11.10 14.50
C ILE A 530 -29.22 -10.01 15.05
N LEU A 531 -30.30 -9.69 14.32
CA LEU A 531 -31.24 -8.65 14.75
C LEU A 531 -32.04 -9.04 15.99
N ALA A 532 -32.52 -10.28 16.04
CA ALA A 532 -33.34 -10.77 17.14
C ALA A 532 -32.53 -10.93 18.44
N SER A 533 -31.24 -11.24 18.33
CA SER A 533 -30.43 -11.69 19.47
C SER A 533 -29.57 -10.59 20.09
N SER A 534 -29.97 -9.32 19.98
CA SER A 534 -29.13 -8.17 20.37
C SER A 534 -28.47 -8.26 21.76
N LYS A 535 -29.16 -8.76 22.79
CA LYS A 535 -28.57 -8.94 24.14
C LYS A 535 -27.99 -10.34 24.39
N ASN A 536 -28.42 -11.35 23.65
CA ASN A 536 -28.09 -12.76 23.89
C ASN A 536 -27.78 -13.48 22.57
N PHE A 537 -26.79 -13.01 21.81
CA PHE A 537 -26.39 -13.64 20.57
C PHE A 537 -25.58 -14.90 20.84
N THR A 538 -26.20 -16.06 20.61
CA THR A 538 -25.63 -17.35 20.97
C THR A 538 -25.03 -18.05 19.75
N THR A 539 -23.73 -18.37 19.79
CA THR A 539 -23.03 -19.07 18.70
C THR A 539 -21.79 -19.80 19.20
N SER A 540 -21.28 -20.78 18.43
CA SER A 540 -19.97 -21.38 18.69
C SER A 540 -18.80 -20.57 18.12
N ALA A 541 -19.05 -19.57 17.28
CA ALA A 541 -18.02 -18.69 16.75
C ALA A 541 -17.29 -17.94 17.88
N LEU A 542 -15.97 -17.91 17.82
CA LEU A 542 -15.14 -17.24 18.82
C LEU A 542 -14.70 -15.85 18.35
N ILE A 543 -14.75 -14.88 19.26
CA ILE A 543 -14.11 -13.58 19.03
C ILE A 543 -12.59 -13.73 19.19
N SER A 544 -11.83 -13.35 18.16
CA SER A 544 -10.37 -13.31 18.25
C SER A 544 -9.93 -12.12 19.12
N THR A 545 -8.98 -12.36 20.02
CA THR A 545 -8.30 -11.32 20.81
C THR A 545 -6.90 -11.03 20.27
N ASN A 546 -6.36 -11.91 19.42
CA ASN A 546 -4.97 -11.85 18.98
C ASN A 546 -4.85 -11.18 17.62
N THR A 547 -3.82 -10.35 17.46
CA THR A 547 -3.32 -9.90 16.15
C THR A 547 -2.00 -10.62 15.85
N PRO A 548 -1.78 -11.14 14.64
CA PRO A 548 -2.84 -11.54 13.69
C PRO A 548 -3.81 -12.56 14.30
N LYS A 549 -5.01 -12.70 13.72
CA LYS A 549 -6.01 -13.65 14.20
C LYS A 549 -5.54 -15.08 13.93
N THR A 550 -5.58 -15.92 14.96
CA THR A 550 -5.28 -17.34 14.83
C THR A 550 -6.54 -18.16 15.07
N PHE A 551 -6.81 -19.12 14.20
CA PHE A 551 -7.96 -19.99 14.34
C PHE A 551 -7.84 -20.85 15.59
N LYS A 552 -8.90 -20.85 16.40
CA LYS A 552 -9.07 -21.76 17.53
C LYS A 552 -10.30 -22.61 17.28
N ARG A 553 -10.19 -23.92 17.55
CA ARG A 553 -11.29 -24.85 17.32
C ARG A 553 -12.49 -24.50 18.21
N GLU A 554 -13.65 -24.41 17.58
CA GLU A 554 -14.90 -23.99 18.18
C GLU A 554 -15.73 -25.22 18.58
N ASN A 555 -15.69 -25.58 19.87
CA ASN A 555 -16.45 -26.72 20.42
C ASN A 555 -17.49 -26.29 21.47
N LYS A 556 -17.45 -25.04 21.92
CA LYS A 556 -18.29 -24.51 22.99
C LYS A 556 -19.19 -23.42 22.41
N ILE A 557 -20.41 -23.35 22.91
CA ILE A 557 -21.37 -22.28 22.60
C ILE A 557 -21.15 -21.13 23.58
N PHE A 558 -21.08 -19.91 23.04
CA PHE A 558 -20.94 -18.66 23.77
C PHE A 558 -22.17 -17.79 23.55
N THR A 559 -22.40 -16.85 24.46
CA THR A 559 -23.45 -15.83 24.32
C THR A 559 -22.81 -14.46 24.44
N TYR A 560 -23.09 -13.59 23.47
CA TYR A 560 -22.52 -12.27 23.34
C TYR A 560 -23.60 -11.20 23.42
N ASN A 561 -23.28 -10.06 24.03
CA ASN A 561 -24.11 -8.87 23.99
C ASN A 561 -23.66 -7.99 22.81
N LEU A 562 -24.51 -7.88 21.79
CA LEU A 562 -24.26 -7.12 20.57
C LEU A 562 -25.04 -5.80 20.51
N SER A 563 -25.73 -5.44 21.60
CA SER A 563 -26.69 -4.35 21.58
C SER A 563 -26.06 -3.00 21.22
N SER A 564 -24.77 -2.78 21.53
CA SER A 564 -24.02 -1.57 21.14
C SER A 564 -23.91 -1.36 19.63
N PHE A 565 -23.94 -2.44 18.84
CA PHE A 565 -23.77 -2.42 17.38
C PHE A 565 -25.09 -2.51 16.62
N LEU A 566 -26.18 -2.92 17.29
CA LEU A 566 -27.46 -3.20 16.65
C LEU A 566 -27.99 -1.99 15.88
N LEU A 567 -27.80 -0.80 16.43
CA LEU A 567 -28.28 0.44 15.83
C LEU A 567 -27.59 0.74 14.51
N GLU A 568 -26.26 0.58 14.48
CA GLU A 568 -25.47 0.71 13.27
C GLU A 568 -25.87 -0.37 12.26
N PHE A 569 -25.98 -1.62 12.70
CA PHE A 569 -26.37 -2.73 11.85
C PHE A 569 -27.73 -2.50 11.17
N LYS A 570 -28.75 -2.08 11.94
CA LYS A 570 -30.08 -1.74 11.44
C LYS A 570 -30.02 -0.58 10.44
N THR A 571 -29.19 0.42 10.69
CA THR A 571 -29.01 1.57 9.81
C THR A 571 -28.39 1.16 8.48
N HIS A 572 -27.29 0.41 8.51
CA HIS A 572 -26.65 -0.10 7.30
C HIS A 572 -27.55 -1.06 6.53
N LEU A 573 -28.26 -1.96 7.21
CA LEU A 573 -29.18 -2.88 6.58
C LEU A 573 -30.31 -2.11 5.88
N ARG A 574 -30.82 -1.04 6.50
CA ARG A 574 -31.82 -0.17 5.88
C ARG A 574 -31.27 0.51 4.62
N MET A 575 -30.09 1.10 4.68
CA MET A 575 -29.43 1.70 3.51
C MET A 575 -29.21 0.67 2.42
N TRP A 576 -28.77 -0.54 2.79
CA TRP A 576 -28.55 -1.64 1.87
C TRP A 576 -29.82 -2.03 1.11
N LEU A 577 -30.92 -2.21 1.82
CA LEU A 577 -32.22 -2.56 1.25
C LEU A 577 -32.84 -1.42 0.41
N GLN A 578 -32.48 -0.17 0.68
CA GLN A 578 -32.92 0.98 -0.12
C GLN A 578 -32.13 1.13 -1.43
N SER A 579 -30.93 0.54 -1.52
CA SER A 579 -30.17 0.55 -2.77
C SER A 579 -30.92 -0.26 -3.82
N LYS A 580 -31.20 0.36 -4.99
CA LYS A 580 -31.97 -0.26 -6.08
C LYS A 580 -31.38 -1.60 -6.57
N ALA A 581 -30.10 -1.83 -6.33
CA ALA A 581 -29.38 -3.04 -6.72
C ALA A 581 -29.72 -4.27 -5.85
N ASN A 582 -29.97 -4.09 -4.54
CA ASN A 582 -29.88 -5.21 -3.58
C ASN A 582 -31.18 -5.52 -2.81
N GLY A 583 -32.19 -4.66 -2.89
CA GLY A 583 -33.40 -4.76 -2.05
C GLY A 583 -34.25 -6.02 -2.25
N TRP A 584 -34.03 -6.78 -3.33
CA TRP A 584 -34.76 -8.01 -3.66
C TRP A 584 -34.05 -9.29 -3.21
N LEU A 585 -32.76 -9.21 -2.85
CA LEU A 585 -31.92 -10.38 -2.59
C LEU A 585 -32.15 -11.02 -1.21
N LEU A 586 -32.72 -10.27 -0.26
CA LEU A 586 -32.84 -10.69 1.14
C LEU A 586 -34.30 -10.54 1.62
N PRO A 587 -35.06 -11.65 1.76
CA PRO A 587 -36.42 -11.61 2.28
C PRO A 587 -36.38 -11.28 3.78
N PHE A 588 -36.71 -10.04 4.14
CA PHE A 588 -36.52 -9.54 5.51
C PHE A 588 -37.74 -8.79 6.06
N ASN A 589 -38.02 -8.94 7.35
CA ASN A 589 -39.07 -8.17 8.02
C ASN A 589 -38.57 -6.75 8.35
N THR A 590 -39.00 -5.78 7.55
CA THR A 590 -38.55 -4.39 7.65
C THR A 590 -39.17 -3.61 8.80
N ARG A 591 -40.11 -4.19 9.58
CA ARG A 591 -40.83 -3.49 10.65
C ARG A 591 -39.91 -2.94 11.75
N GLU A 592 -38.81 -3.61 12.01
CA GLU A 592 -37.84 -3.20 13.03
C GLU A 592 -36.73 -2.28 12.52
N LEU A 593 -36.70 -2.03 11.20
CA LEU A 593 -35.71 -1.16 10.59
C LEU A 593 -36.18 0.30 10.63
N PRO A 594 -35.24 1.24 10.71
CA PRO A 594 -35.59 2.65 10.65
C PRO A 594 -36.35 2.98 9.37
N SER A 595 -37.36 3.83 9.49
CA SER A 595 -38.22 4.18 8.35
C SER A 595 -37.46 4.98 7.29
N PHE A 596 -36.55 5.86 7.72
CA PHE A 596 -35.75 6.72 6.86
C PHE A 596 -34.37 6.94 7.48
N VAL A 597 -33.35 7.02 6.64
CA VAL A 597 -31.97 7.26 7.06
C VAL A 597 -31.49 8.52 6.35
N ARG A 598 -30.95 9.48 7.11
CA ARG A 598 -30.31 10.70 6.59
C ARG A 598 -28.82 10.65 6.82
N LYS A 599 -28.08 11.32 5.93
CA LYS A 599 -26.68 11.68 6.17
C LYS A 599 -26.67 12.89 7.10
N TYR A 600 -25.89 12.81 8.16
CA TYR A 600 -25.58 13.88 9.09
C TYR A 600 -24.10 14.20 8.97
N SER A 601 -23.75 15.48 8.98
CA SER A 601 -22.36 15.93 8.98
C SER A 601 -22.06 16.75 10.23
N LEU A 602 -20.99 16.40 10.92
CA LEU A 602 -20.44 17.10 12.08
C LEU A 602 -19.11 17.73 11.65
N SER A 603 -19.04 19.05 11.68
CA SER A 603 -17.80 19.77 11.39
C SER A 603 -17.19 20.35 12.67
N LYS A 604 -15.94 20.00 12.96
CA LYS A 604 -15.16 20.63 14.04
C LYS A 604 -14.08 21.50 13.43
N ARG A 605 -14.02 22.76 13.87
CA ARG A 605 -12.91 23.66 13.58
C ARG A 605 -11.81 23.40 14.60
N PHE A 606 -10.66 22.96 14.14
CA PHE A 606 -9.46 22.85 14.96
C PHE A 606 -8.59 24.09 14.70
N LEU A 607 -8.18 24.76 15.77
CA LEU A 607 -7.02 25.65 15.72
C LEU A 607 -5.80 24.73 15.56
N MET A 608 -4.97 24.97 14.56
CA MET A 608 -3.74 24.20 14.33
C MET A 608 -2.69 24.57 15.39
N ILE A 609 -2.95 24.26 16.66
CA ILE A 609 -2.04 24.63 17.75
C ILE A 609 -0.87 23.62 17.86
N SER A 610 -0.96 22.44 17.24
CA SER A 610 0.22 21.63 16.95
C SER A 610 0.00 20.65 15.79
N ASN A 611 1.05 20.47 14.97
CA ASN A 611 1.12 19.42 13.94
C ASN A 611 0.91 18.01 14.51
N ASP A 612 1.00 17.83 15.83
CA ASP A 612 0.93 16.54 16.51
C ASP A 612 -0.39 15.80 16.33
N PHE A 613 -1.54 16.45 16.13
CA PHE A 613 -2.81 15.69 16.04
C PHE A 613 -2.94 14.99 14.68
N ALA A 614 -2.74 15.73 13.58
CA ALA A 614 -2.67 15.15 12.25
C ALA A 614 -1.50 14.16 12.18
N GLN A 615 -0.31 14.56 12.63
CA GLN A 615 0.82 13.65 12.74
C GLN A 615 0.54 12.46 13.65
N SER A 616 -0.28 12.53 14.70
CA SER A 616 -0.59 11.36 15.54
C SER A 616 -1.57 10.38 14.89
N LEU A 617 -2.49 10.88 14.06
CA LEU A 617 -3.36 10.04 13.21
C LEU A 617 -2.54 9.30 12.14
N TYR A 618 -1.46 9.93 11.65
CA TYR A 618 -0.57 9.36 10.63
C TYR A 618 0.64 8.57 11.19
N ALA A 619 1.25 9.02 12.28
CA ALA A 619 2.41 8.43 12.95
C ALA A 619 2.04 7.20 13.77
N LYS A 620 0.77 7.08 14.20
CA LYS A 620 0.20 5.79 14.64
C LYS A 620 -0.18 4.89 13.46
N GLY A 621 0.49 5.11 12.33
CA GLY A 621 0.41 4.50 11.00
C GLY A 621 -0.87 4.86 10.26
N ASN A 622 -0.76 5.12 8.94
CA ASN A 622 -1.84 5.27 7.95
C ASN A 622 -3.18 4.69 8.42
N CYS A 623 -3.94 5.44 9.21
CA CYS A 623 -5.30 5.06 9.50
C CYS A 623 -6.04 5.30 8.20
N LEU A 624 -6.26 4.24 7.43
CA LEU A 624 -7.16 4.31 6.28
C LEU A 624 -8.43 4.99 6.79
N SER A 625 -8.91 6.02 6.09
CA SER A 625 -10.15 6.72 6.46
C SER A 625 -11.32 5.75 6.69
N ASN A 626 -11.26 4.58 6.05
CA ASN A 626 -12.17 3.44 6.16
C ASN A 626 -12.15 2.74 7.54
N SER A 627 -11.14 2.96 8.37
CA SER A 627 -10.97 2.39 9.71
C SER A 627 -11.37 3.37 10.82
N LEU A 628 -12.07 4.46 10.49
CA LEU A 628 -12.51 5.46 11.47
C LEU A 628 -13.98 5.25 11.83
N GLY A 629 -14.29 5.33 13.12
CA GLY A 629 -15.65 5.28 13.65
C GLY A 629 -15.83 6.20 14.86
N PHE A 630 -16.98 6.08 15.52
CA PHE A 630 -17.25 6.82 16.75
C PHE A 630 -18.10 6.01 17.74
N ILE A 631 -17.99 6.40 19.00
CA ILE A 631 -18.79 5.88 20.11
C ILE A 631 -19.62 7.03 20.69
N LEU A 632 -20.91 6.77 20.85
CA LEU A 632 -21.83 7.60 21.61
C LEU A 632 -22.02 7.01 23.00
N SER A 633 -21.75 7.81 24.04
CA SER A 633 -21.85 7.38 25.44
C SER A 633 -22.82 8.26 26.24
N LYS A 634 -23.63 7.63 27.11
CA LYS A 634 -24.65 8.32 27.93
C LYS A 634 -24.07 9.02 29.17
N GLU A 635 -22.96 8.51 29.71
CA GLU A 635 -22.31 9.04 30.92
C GLU A 635 -20.97 9.71 30.62
N SER A 636 -20.90 11.04 30.72
CA SER A 636 -19.65 11.79 30.54
C SER A 636 -18.74 11.83 31.78
N ARG A 637 -19.04 11.12 32.88
CA ARG A 637 -18.40 11.38 34.19
C ARG A 637 -17.58 10.25 34.85
N ARG A 638 -17.84 8.95 34.62
CA ARG A 638 -17.16 7.87 35.38
C ARG A 638 -15.97 7.22 34.68
N VAL A 639 -16.03 6.95 33.38
CA VAL A 639 -14.89 6.43 32.61
C VAL A 639 -13.71 7.42 32.62
N ASN A 640 -14.03 8.72 32.64
CA ASN A 640 -13.08 9.82 32.60
C ASN A 640 -12.19 9.92 33.85
N HIS A 641 -12.68 9.62 35.05
CA HIS A 641 -11.82 9.76 36.24
C HIS A 641 -10.66 8.75 36.25
N ARG A 642 -10.81 7.60 35.58
CA ARG A 642 -9.75 6.61 35.39
C ARG A 642 -8.91 6.89 34.16
N LEU A 643 -9.51 7.34 33.05
CA LEU A 643 -8.78 7.71 31.83
C LEU A 643 -7.97 9.00 31.98
N ASP A 644 -8.47 10.01 32.69
CA ASP A 644 -7.72 11.23 33.03
C ASP A 644 -6.53 10.89 33.94
N MET A 645 -6.70 9.93 34.85
CA MET A 645 -5.63 9.42 35.71
C MET A 645 -4.60 8.62 34.90
N LEU A 646 -5.04 7.78 33.96
CA LEU A 646 -4.17 7.09 33.01
C LEU A 646 -3.47 8.09 32.09
N SER A 647 -4.14 9.13 31.59
CA SER A 647 -3.55 10.20 30.77
C SER A 647 -2.48 10.97 31.52
N ALA A 648 -2.77 11.33 32.77
CA ALA A 648 -1.81 11.98 33.66
C ALA A 648 -0.62 11.07 33.96
N MET A 649 -0.81 9.75 34.10
CA MET A 649 0.29 8.79 34.19
C MET A 649 1.05 8.64 32.86
N MET A 650 0.34 8.58 31.73
CA MET A 650 0.87 8.38 30.38
C MET A 650 1.72 9.57 29.92
N SER A 651 1.38 10.80 30.29
CA SER A 651 2.21 11.99 30.03
C SER A 651 3.57 11.97 30.74
N ARG A 652 3.76 11.09 31.73
CA ARG A 652 4.98 10.98 32.54
C ARG A 652 5.83 9.75 32.22
N LEU A 653 5.30 8.80 31.44
CA LEU A 653 5.93 7.50 31.14
C LEU A 653 6.75 7.37 29.84
N PRO A 654 6.83 8.34 28.88
CA PRO A 654 7.54 8.11 27.61
C PRO A 654 9.05 7.79 27.75
N GLY A 655 9.66 7.99 28.92
CA GLY A 655 11.07 7.67 29.16
C GLY A 655 11.38 6.28 29.74
N MET A 656 10.37 5.44 30.03
CA MET A 656 10.59 4.21 30.83
C MET A 656 10.49 2.87 30.07
N GLY A 657 10.21 2.87 28.76
CA GLY A 657 10.19 1.63 27.96
C GLY A 657 9.20 0.56 28.43
N MET A 658 8.23 0.91 29.28
CA MET A 658 7.24 -0.05 29.76
C MET A 658 6.11 -0.19 28.73
N PRO A 659 5.71 -1.43 28.39
CA PRO A 659 4.59 -1.67 27.49
C PRO A 659 3.32 -1.04 28.09
N MET A 660 2.68 -0.19 27.29
CA MET A 660 1.44 0.50 27.68
C MET A 660 0.37 -0.54 28.03
N PRO A 661 -0.32 -0.45 29.19
CA PRO A 661 -1.55 -1.19 29.40
C PRO A 661 -2.54 -0.73 28.33
N SER A 662 -2.89 -1.60 27.40
CA SER A 662 -3.77 -1.25 26.28
C SER A 662 -5.13 -0.79 26.80
N GLN A 663 -5.51 0.45 26.50
CA GLN A 663 -6.84 0.97 26.82
C GLN A 663 -7.96 0.19 26.08
N ASP A 664 -7.59 -0.51 25.00
CA ASP A 664 -8.51 -1.19 24.09
C ASP A 664 -9.20 -2.41 24.70
N SER A 665 -8.50 -3.17 25.54
CA SER A 665 -9.11 -4.33 26.22
C SER A 665 -10.23 -3.89 27.15
N PHE A 666 -10.06 -2.75 27.84
CA PHE A 666 -11.07 -2.23 28.74
C PHE A 666 -12.34 -1.79 28.00
N LEU A 667 -12.21 -1.01 26.93
CA LEU A 667 -13.37 -0.55 26.14
C LEU A 667 -14.11 -1.73 25.51
N ARG A 668 -13.35 -2.70 24.98
CA ARG A 668 -13.91 -3.92 24.40
C ARG A 668 -14.67 -4.75 25.43
N ASP A 669 -14.08 -4.99 26.59
CA ASP A 669 -14.71 -5.75 27.67
C ASP A 669 -15.93 -5.01 28.23
N GLU A 670 -15.85 -3.68 28.37
CA GLU A 670 -16.97 -2.85 28.82
C GLU A 670 -18.14 -2.88 27.83
N ILE A 671 -17.88 -2.82 26.52
CA ILE A 671 -18.90 -2.97 25.48
C ILE A 671 -19.55 -4.36 25.55
N MET A 672 -18.75 -5.43 25.72
CA MET A 672 -19.28 -6.79 25.82
C MET A 672 -20.10 -7.00 27.10
N GLU A 673 -19.71 -6.40 28.22
CA GLU A 673 -20.40 -6.55 29.50
C GLU A 673 -21.69 -5.71 29.55
N LYS A 674 -21.61 -4.43 29.14
CA LYS A 674 -22.68 -3.44 29.35
C LYS A 674 -23.55 -3.20 28.12
N GLY A 675 -23.06 -3.46 26.92
CA GLY A 675 -23.81 -3.26 25.68
C GLY A 675 -24.34 -1.83 25.48
N ALA A 676 -25.53 -1.71 24.90
CA ALA A 676 -26.22 -0.46 24.60
C ALA A 676 -26.64 0.34 25.84
N ASP A 677 -26.57 -0.26 27.04
CA ASP A 677 -26.92 0.45 28.27
C ASP A 677 -25.90 1.57 28.56
N MET A 678 -24.69 1.53 27.96
CA MET A 678 -23.68 2.59 28.06
C MET A 678 -23.20 3.16 26.71
N HIS A 679 -23.08 2.34 25.66
CA HIS A 679 -22.40 2.74 24.41
C HIS A 679 -23.16 2.32 23.16
N HIS A 680 -23.22 3.22 22.18
CA HIS A 680 -23.51 2.89 20.78
C HIS A 680 -22.26 3.10 19.94
N VAL A 681 -21.87 2.09 19.17
CA VAL A 681 -20.69 2.13 18.30
C VAL A 681 -21.15 2.27 16.86
N PHE A 682 -20.45 3.10 16.10
CA PHE A 682 -20.67 3.32 14.68
C PHE A 682 -19.35 3.25 13.93
N THR A 683 -19.28 2.40 12.90
CA THR A 683 -18.16 2.25 11.96
C THR A 683 -18.35 3.04 10.66
N CYS A 684 -19.47 3.74 10.50
CA CYS A 684 -19.84 4.42 9.26
C CYS A 684 -19.47 5.90 9.27
N MET A 685 -18.35 6.24 8.62
CA MET A 685 -17.99 7.62 8.39
C MET A 685 -17.54 7.85 6.95
N GLU A 686 -18.10 8.88 6.31
CA GLU A 686 -17.35 9.62 5.29
C GLU A 686 -16.56 10.69 6.07
N TRP A 687 -15.28 10.44 6.22
CA TRP A 687 -14.36 11.38 6.85
C TRP A 687 -13.76 12.28 5.78
N SER A 688 -13.93 13.59 5.93
CA SER A 688 -13.30 14.59 5.06
C SER A 688 -12.54 15.61 5.90
N VAL A 689 -11.32 15.90 5.47
CA VAL A 689 -10.53 17.00 6.02
C VAL A 689 -10.52 18.09 4.97
N SER A 690 -10.97 19.27 5.36
CA SER A 690 -10.94 20.45 4.49
C SER A 690 -10.15 21.54 5.18
N PHE A 691 -9.33 22.25 4.42
CA PHE A 691 -8.61 23.41 4.88
C PHE A 691 -9.33 24.64 4.37
N THR A 692 -9.91 25.43 5.26
CA THR A 692 -10.48 26.72 4.88
C THR A 692 -9.42 27.79 5.09
N LYS A 693 -8.95 28.43 4.02
CA LYS A 693 -8.27 29.72 4.15
C LYS A 693 -9.22 30.67 4.85
N SER A 694 -8.73 31.37 5.87
CA SER A 694 -9.46 32.47 6.49
C SER A 694 -9.93 33.40 5.37
N ALA A 695 -11.22 33.73 5.32
CA ALA A 695 -11.77 34.62 4.31
C ALA A 695 -11.24 36.07 4.43
N TYR A 696 -10.42 36.35 5.45
CA TYR A 696 -9.79 37.63 5.68
C TYR A 696 -8.29 37.54 5.42
N PRO A 697 -7.73 38.41 4.55
CA PRO A 697 -6.31 38.43 4.21
C PRO A 697 -5.43 39.06 5.30
N ASP A 698 -5.91 39.15 6.54
CA ASP A 698 -5.07 39.59 7.64
C ASP A 698 -4.03 38.50 7.90
N GLU A 699 -2.76 38.84 7.67
CA GLU A 699 -1.57 37.98 7.71
C GLU A 699 -1.37 37.26 9.07
N SER A 700 -2.19 37.58 10.08
CA SER A 700 -2.15 36.98 11.41
C SER A 700 -3.17 35.87 11.66
N SER A 701 -4.05 35.53 10.71
CA SER A 701 -5.05 34.48 10.92
C SER A 701 -4.54 33.11 10.50
N GLU A 702 -4.07 32.32 11.48
CA GLU A 702 -3.62 30.95 11.28
C GLU A 702 -4.64 30.13 10.46
N PRO A 703 -4.19 29.32 9.49
CA PRO A 703 -5.07 28.46 8.72
C PRO A 703 -5.86 27.54 9.65
N LYS A 704 -7.17 27.46 9.42
CA LYS A 704 -8.07 26.62 10.22
C LYS A 704 -8.33 25.32 9.49
N GLN A 705 -8.01 24.21 10.15
CA GLN A 705 -8.39 22.89 9.68
C GLN A 705 -9.83 22.62 10.10
N ILE A 706 -10.71 22.32 9.14
CA ILE A 706 -12.08 21.86 9.40
C ILE A 706 -12.12 20.37 9.11
N GLN A 707 -12.32 19.57 10.15
CA GLN A 707 -12.56 18.15 10.02
C GLN A 707 -14.07 17.93 10.03
N THR A 708 -14.57 17.26 9.00
CA THR A 708 -15.99 16.92 8.87
C THR A 708 -16.15 15.41 8.88
N VAL A 709 -16.87 14.93 9.88
CA VAL A 709 -17.35 13.56 10.00
C VAL A 709 -18.75 13.52 9.42
N SER A 710 -19.02 12.68 8.44
CA SER A 710 -20.41 12.40 8.04
C SER A 710 -20.80 10.97 8.31
N PHE A 711 -21.98 10.74 8.86
CA PHE A 711 -22.52 9.41 9.15
C PHE A 711 -24.01 9.36 8.80
N TRP A 712 -24.56 8.16 8.74
CA TRP A 712 -25.97 7.94 8.43
C TRP A 712 -26.73 7.50 9.67
N MET A 713 -27.93 8.06 9.89
CA MET A 713 -28.78 7.75 11.04
C MET A 713 -30.26 8.10 10.77
N ASP A 714 -31.19 7.51 11.51
CA ASP A 714 -32.60 7.91 11.51
C ASP A 714 -32.84 9.14 12.40
N ASP A 715 -33.72 10.04 11.96
CA ASP A 715 -33.98 11.32 12.64
C ASP A 715 -34.47 11.18 14.08
N ARG A 716 -35.22 10.12 14.39
CA ARG A 716 -35.71 9.87 15.76
C ARG A 716 -34.55 9.46 16.65
N ILE A 717 -33.71 8.56 16.15
CA ILE A 717 -32.53 8.07 16.84
C ILE A 717 -31.52 9.21 17.04
N PHE A 718 -31.26 10.03 16.02
CA PHE A 718 -30.37 11.18 16.14
C PHE A 718 -30.86 12.16 17.23
N LYS A 719 -32.16 12.45 17.27
CA LYS A 719 -32.75 13.30 18.32
C LYS A 719 -32.59 12.69 19.72
N GLU A 720 -32.84 11.39 19.85
CA GLU A 720 -32.68 10.65 21.12
C GLU A 720 -31.23 10.69 21.62
N LEU A 721 -30.27 10.46 20.71
CA LEU A 721 -28.86 10.39 21.04
C LEU A 721 -28.15 11.75 21.02
N SER A 722 -28.85 12.84 20.68
CA SER A 722 -28.28 14.20 20.61
C SER A 722 -27.62 14.67 21.92
N ALA A 723 -27.96 14.07 23.06
CA ALA A 723 -27.35 14.40 24.35
C ALA A 723 -26.12 13.56 24.70
N TYR A 724 -25.78 12.56 23.88
CA TYR A 724 -24.66 11.65 24.13
C TYR A 724 -23.33 12.34 23.81
N SER A 725 -22.27 11.92 24.52
CA SER A 725 -20.91 12.35 24.20
C SER A 725 -20.37 11.56 23.02
N PHE A 726 -19.69 12.24 22.11
CA PHE A 726 -19.10 11.69 20.90
C PHE A 726 -17.59 11.47 21.09
N ASN A 727 -17.09 10.26 20.81
CA ASN A 727 -15.67 9.93 20.86
C ASN A 727 -15.25 9.23 19.57
N LEU A 728 -14.20 9.70 18.90
CA LEU A 728 -13.64 9.05 17.71
C LEU A 728 -12.82 7.83 18.10
N ILE A 729 -13.00 6.75 17.36
CA ILE A 729 -12.29 5.49 17.53
C ILE A 729 -11.73 4.98 16.20
N ARG A 730 -10.73 4.12 16.28
CA ARG A 730 -10.35 3.19 15.22
C ARG A 730 -11.29 1.99 15.21
N THR A 731 -11.98 1.69 14.13
CA THR A 731 -12.89 0.54 14.01
C THR A 731 -12.16 -0.79 13.87
N ASP A 732 -10.86 -0.73 13.61
CA ASP A 732 -10.01 -1.86 13.27
C ASP A 732 -9.13 -2.33 14.45
N SER A 733 -9.03 -1.55 15.53
CA SER A 733 -8.41 -1.92 16.81
C SER A 733 -9.14 -1.41 18.06
N TRP A 734 -10.17 -0.58 17.90
CA TRP A 734 -10.90 0.14 18.98
C TRP A 734 -10.07 1.11 19.81
N GLU A 735 -8.89 1.47 19.32
CA GLU A 735 -8.09 2.54 19.88
C GLU A 735 -8.83 3.88 19.79
N MET A 736 -8.95 4.56 20.93
CA MET A 736 -9.46 5.94 20.96
C MET A 736 -8.44 6.89 20.35
N LEU A 737 -8.88 7.68 19.37
CA LEU A 737 -7.99 8.56 18.58
C LEU A 737 -7.80 9.95 19.20
N ALA A 738 -8.72 10.41 20.03
CA ALA A 738 -8.65 11.75 20.63
C ALA A 738 -8.93 11.71 22.14
N MET A 739 -7.98 12.21 22.95
CA MET A 739 -8.16 12.41 24.40
C MET A 739 -8.56 13.83 24.81
N PHE A 740 -8.66 14.81 23.90
CA PHE A 740 -8.81 16.21 24.31
C PHE A 740 -9.95 16.99 23.63
N SER A 741 -10.69 17.72 24.49
CA SER A 741 -11.82 18.64 24.24
C SER A 741 -13.16 18.01 23.84
N LYS A 742 -13.96 17.74 24.89
CA LYS A 742 -15.36 17.27 24.94
C LYS A 742 -16.31 18.12 24.11
N PRO A 743 -16.83 17.62 22.99
CA PRO A 743 -17.97 18.22 22.34
C PRO A 743 -19.17 17.27 22.46
N CYS A 744 -20.27 17.77 23.00
CA CYS A 744 -21.56 17.10 22.87
C CYS A 744 -21.97 17.14 21.40
N LEU A 745 -22.80 16.19 20.92
CA LEU A 745 -23.40 16.25 19.58
C LEU A 745 -24.07 17.62 19.28
N ARG A 746 -24.51 18.34 20.32
CA ARG A 746 -25.10 19.69 20.25
C ARG A 746 -24.10 20.83 20.06
N ASP A 747 -22.83 20.61 20.36
CA ASP A 747 -21.77 21.63 20.23
C ASP A 747 -21.24 21.74 18.78
N PHE A 748 -21.85 20.98 17.86
CA PHE A 748 -21.48 20.90 16.47
C PHE A 748 -22.57 21.48 15.57
N GLU A 749 -22.17 22.20 14.53
CA GLU A 749 -23.10 22.66 13.49
C GLU A 749 -23.59 21.46 12.69
N CYS A 750 -24.89 21.18 12.77
CA CYS A 750 -25.56 20.21 11.90
C CYS A 750 -25.78 20.88 10.53
N ILE A 751 -25.01 20.45 9.54
CA ILE A 751 -25.25 20.82 8.14
C ILE A 751 -26.13 19.71 7.55
N CYS A 752 -27.41 20.03 7.34
CA CYS A 752 -28.40 19.13 6.71
C CYS A 752 -28.39 19.27 5.19
#